data_AF-A0A9E3YAX2-F1
#
_entry.id   AF-A0A9E3YAX2-F1
#
_cell.length_a   1.000
_cell.length_b   1.000
_cell.length_c   1.000
_cell.angle_alpha   90.00
_cell.angle_beta   90.00
_cell.angle_gamma   90.00
#
_symmetry.space_group_name_H-M   'P 1'
#
loop_
_entity.id
_entity.type
_entity.pdbx_description
1 polymer ?
#
loop_
_entity_poly.entity_id
_entity_poly.type
_entity_poly.pdbx_seq_one_letter_code
_entity_poly.pdbx_strand_id
1 'polypeptide(L)'
;MARATESIGGRTPRRVFSTSRTLGGLVAVAVLLVFGLVLRADGATSVTVQIAEPGRSGSVPKLDLSSFSAARASLNNANRISIEWPGATGLGTKSLGNSQVTVDTDVQAITVNGSVSVQGATYQAILVADWEPGSNTPVLAFGLGGDVDLSILNPNWKAASGALKVEGSVVVTTADIDLDATAAGKAFFGEGEPASAGISVQGNVALSRHLPGLTANSAKVAVSGEFSGDVVALLTNRPLLPTDQSDVRLTGQFGATGIRGLTGADGIKSTEFTLVVGLEGIGGDASMSVEAVGAITINHPRLAAGDVVFEMVARADGSTTSFEGGLASGSSWKAPLGQTSVEVASARADFTFNSDGTFSGGFSTEVTLEGARAKLAMSTDGSNLSVDLELPPINVGQVADMLKKAGINTGSVHADVRRLGVGATELHFTTDGPNIEGTLVTGVNFANAGARLLVSGNTASANSFVLAFKADGASLGDYFNAGLLSDMPVPEGAVVISQRDITQATYPAGSPERTFFADVMCAANNQNCSFSIARGVTIAGQMTLPETVRSALSAMGPAGTDGNLQFTGTIPAFGGSGLDIRIKLPTIDRNANSPEWFKQAQLETTISNRGGVTSFGLVGRLTTVMPDEGTKADTVTFQIDGAVSLDPTGASITIGGGLAPGTGWTTPFGIDWLDLQALRLEMTINVGPKPSAQAGVRAKAKIGPSTFDVSAAVEVAAGRLGAGVRIQADVI
;
A
#
# COMPACT_ATOMS: atom_id res chain seq x y z
N MET A 1 44.01 -20.63 24.83
CA MET A 1 43.85 -19.50 25.78
C MET A 1 42.36 -19.40 26.10
N ALA A 2 41.87 -19.26 27.33
CA ALA A 2 42.42 -19.51 28.67
C ALA A 2 41.24 -19.86 29.63
N ARG A 3 41.49 -20.49 30.78
CA ARG A 3 40.47 -20.87 31.80
C ARG A 3 40.39 -19.87 32.96
N ALA A 4 39.18 -19.65 33.50
CA ALA A 4 38.81 -19.39 34.91
C ALA A 4 37.26 -19.45 34.99
N THR A 5 36.54 -19.98 35.99
CA THR A 5 36.84 -20.70 37.25
C THR A 5 37.34 -19.90 38.46
N GLU A 6 36.44 -19.56 39.41
CA GLU A 6 36.57 -19.91 40.85
C GLU A 6 35.27 -19.73 41.66
N SER A 7 35.25 -20.27 42.89
CA SER A 7 34.12 -20.27 43.85
C SER A 7 34.55 -19.71 45.22
N ILE A 8 33.60 -19.46 46.13
CA ILE A 8 33.65 -19.48 47.63
C ILE A 8 32.26 -18.98 48.08
N GLY A 9 31.43 -19.67 48.89
CA GLY A 9 31.58 -19.93 50.33
C GLY A 9 31.17 -18.69 51.16
N GLY A 10 30.25 -18.68 52.13
CA GLY A 10 29.39 -19.69 52.75
C GLY A 10 29.20 -19.34 54.26
N ARG A 11 28.01 -19.52 54.86
CA ARG A 11 27.80 -19.68 56.34
C ARG A 11 26.31 -19.82 56.73
N THR A 12 26.02 -20.79 57.60
CA THR A 12 24.83 -20.84 58.46
C THR A 12 25.11 -20.14 59.80
N PRO A 13 24.07 -19.85 60.62
CA PRO A 13 23.98 -20.61 61.87
C PRO A 13 22.57 -20.98 62.39
N ARG A 14 22.51 -22.19 62.96
CA ARG A 14 21.78 -22.70 64.16
C ARG A 14 20.35 -22.26 64.55
N ARG A 15 19.60 -23.30 64.94
CA ARG A 15 18.33 -23.36 65.68
C ARG A 15 18.37 -22.70 67.07
N VAL A 16 17.19 -22.34 67.59
CA VAL A 16 16.84 -22.38 69.02
C VAL A 16 15.50 -23.12 69.19
N PHE A 17 15.38 -23.95 70.22
CA PHE A 17 14.16 -24.68 70.59
C PHE A 17 13.26 -23.82 71.49
N SER A 18 11.94 -24.06 71.45
CA SER A 18 11.05 -23.77 72.57
C SER A 18 9.91 -24.80 72.61
N THR A 19 9.85 -25.57 73.69
CA THR A 19 8.75 -26.48 74.04
C THR A 19 8.13 -26.01 75.34
N SER A 20 6.80 -26.00 75.43
CA SER A 20 6.11 -26.05 76.72
C SER A 20 4.91 -26.99 76.67
N ARG A 21 4.88 -27.94 77.61
CA ARG A 21 3.73 -28.76 78.00
C ARG A 21 3.49 -28.50 79.49
N THR A 22 2.23 -28.28 79.88
CA THR A 22 1.62 -28.67 81.16
C THR A 22 0.18 -28.14 81.20
N LEU A 23 -0.82 -28.66 81.92
CA LEU A 23 -1.21 -29.99 82.45
C LEU A 23 -2.34 -29.71 83.46
N GLY A 24 -3.34 -30.60 83.57
CA GLY A 24 -4.37 -30.60 84.63
C GLY A 24 -5.67 -29.85 84.26
N GLY A 25 -6.86 -30.26 84.71
CA GLY A 25 -7.28 -31.46 85.46
C GLY A 25 -8.81 -31.37 85.67
N LEU A 26 -9.61 -32.39 85.30
CA LEU A 26 -10.05 -33.57 86.08
C LEU A 26 -11.36 -33.34 86.87
N VAL A 27 -12.20 -34.40 86.97
CA VAL A 27 -13.41 -34.57 87.85
C VAL A 27 -14.74 -33.95 87.33
N ALA A 28 -15.92 -34.62 87.32
CA ALA A 28 -16.31 -36.05 87.35
C ALA A 28 -17.85 -36.25 87.16
N VAL A 29 -18.29 -37.46 86.73
CA VAL A 29 -19.53 -38.21 87.15
C VAL A 29 -20.92 -37.57 86.82
N ALA A 30 -22.03 -38.25 86.43
CA ALA A 30 -22.44 -39.66 86.23
C ALA A 30 -23.54 -39.73 85.11
N VAL A 31 -23.59 -40.73 84.20
CA VAL A 31 -24.34 -42.01 84.26
C VAL A 31 -25.80 -41.99 83.71
N LEU A 32 -26.11 -43.06 82.93
CA LEU A 32 -27.41 -43.68 82.55
C LEU A 32 -28.10 -43.37 81.20
N LEU A 33 -28.10 -44.41 80.34
CA LEU A 33 -29.18 -44.98 79.49
C LEU A 33 -30.04 -44.12 78.55
N VAL A 34 -30.14 -44.59 77.28
CA VAL A 34 -31.34 -45.07 76.54
C VAL A 34 -31.12 -44.91 75.02
N PHE A 35 -31.49 -45.93 74.23
CA PHE A 35 -31.52 -45.91 72.77
C PHE A 35 -32.59 -44.96 72.22
N GLY A 36 -32.36 -44.26 71.10
CA GLY A 36 -33.48 -43.82 70.27
C GLY A 36 -33.20 -42.70 69.25
N LEU A 37 -33.16 -43.08 67.97
CA LEU A 37 -33.45 -42.21 66.81
C LEU A 37 -32.51 -40.97 66.67
N VAL A 38 -32.61 -40.06 65.68
CA VAL A 38 -33.72 -39.67 64.80
C VAL A 38 -33.18 -39.40 63.38
N LEU A 39 -33.73 -40.06 62.35
CA LEU A 39 -33.78 -39.46 61.02
C LEU A 39 -34.90 -38.41 61.07
N ARG A 40 -34.56 -37.13 61.02
CA ARG A 40 -35.53 -36.04 60.91
C ARG A 40 -35.42 -35.44 59.53
N ALA A 41 -36.40 -35.76 58.69
CA ALA A 41 -36.63 -35.02 57.45
C ALA A 41 -37.41 -33.76 57.81
N ASP A 42 -36.71 -32.64 57.92
CA ASP A 42 -37.30 -31.29 58.01
C ASP A 42 -36.65 -30.42 56.91
N GLY A 43 -37.24 -30.44 55.70
CA GLY A 43 -37.18 -29.33 54.74
C GLY A 43 -35.83 -28.89 54.14
N ALA A 44 -34.83 -29.77 53.99
CA ALA A 44 -33.58 -29.44 53.30
C ALA A 44 -33.48 -30.12 51.91
N THR A 45 -33.37 -29.31 50.86
CA THR A 45 -33.29 -29.73 49.43
C THR A 45 -31.89 -30.15 48.99
N SER A 46 -30.94 -30.34 49.91
CA SER A 46 -29.59 -30.82 49.58
C SER A 46 -29.02 -31.69 50.69
N VAL A 47 -28.27 -32.74 50.30
CA VAL A 47 -27.55 -33.62 51.23
C VAL A 47 -26.05 -33.44 51.03
N THR A 48 -25.41 -32.69 51.92
CA THR A 48 -23.95 -32.55 51.95
C THR A 48 -23.31 -33.69 52.72
N VAL A 49 -22.54 -34.55 52.06
CA VAL A 49 -21.80 -35.63 52.71
C VAL A 49 -20.35 -35.20 52.99
N GLN A 50 -20.09 -34.68 54.20
CA GLN A 50 -18.72 -34.49 54.68
C GLN A 50 -18.12 -35.80 55.17
N ILE A 51 -17.00 -36.21 54.58
CA ILE A 51 -16.27 -37.44 54.97
C ILE A 51 -15.22 -37.08 56.03
N ALA A 52 -15.51 -37.39 57.29
CA ALA A 52 -14.61 -37.16 58.42
C ALA A 52 -13.43 -38.18 58.47
N GLU A 53 -12.38 -37.83 59.23
CA GLU A 53 -11.10 -38.55 59.32
C GLU A 53 -11.20 -40.03 59.76
N PRO A 54 -10.24 -40.89 59.37
CA PRO A 54 -10.34 -42.34 59.51
C PRO A 54 -10.18 -42.82 60.97
N GLY A 55 -11.24 -43.41 61.54
CA GLY A 55 -11.19 -43.93 62.92
C GLY A 55 -12.14 -45.06 63.32
N ARG A 56 -13.12 -45.46 62.49
CA ARG A 56 -14.04 -46.58 62.79
C ARG A 56 -14.41 -47.38 61.54
N SER A 57 -14.37 -48.71 61.64
CA SER A 57 -14.80 -49.63 60.58
C SER A 57 -16.33 -49.76 60.54
N GLY A 58 -16.99 -48.74 59.97
CA GLY A 58 -18.32 -48.89 59.38
C GLY A 58 -18.19 -49.09 57.87
N SER A 59 -19.02 -49.93 57.27
CA SER A 59 -19.09 -50.03 55.80
C SER A 59 -19.55 -48.69 55.22
N VAL A 60 -18.67 -48.01 54.47
CA VAL A 60 -19.04 -46.83 53.67
C VAL A 60 -20.15 -47.24 52.70
N PRO A 61 -21.25 -46.48 52.57
CA PRO A 61 -22.26 -46.77 51.56
C PRO A 61 -21.60 -46.68 50.17
N LYS A 62 -21.63 -47.80 49.42
CA LYS A 62 -21.31 -47.76 48.00
C LYS A 62 -22.42 -46.97 47.30
N LEU A 63 -22.07 -45.85 46.67
CA LEU A 63 -22.88 -45.28 45.61
C LEU A 63 -22.79 -46.24 44.41
N ASP A 64 -23.77 -47.13 44.29
CA ASP A 64 -23.75 -48.17 43.26
C ASP A 64 -24.31 -47.63 41.94
N LEU A 65 -23.41 -47.12 41.09
CA LEU A 65 -23.71 -46.68 39.74
C LEU A 65 -23.60 -47.83 38.70
N SER A 66 -23.61 -49.10 39.10
CA SER A 66 -23.42 -50.23 38.18
C SER A 66 -24.54 -50.42 37.14
N SER A 67 -25.70 -49.77 37.32
CA SER A 67 -26.78 -49.70 36.34
C SER A 67 -26.52 -48.73 35.19
N PHE A 68 -25.49 -47.86 35.28
CA PHE A 68 -25.17 -46.86 34.27
C PHE A 68 -24.02 -47.32 33.38
N SER A 69 -24.24 -47.33 32.07
CA SER A 69 -23.32 -47.96 31.10
C SER A 69 -22.09 -47.11 30.72
N ALA A 70 -22.14 -45.79 30.94
CA ALA A 70 -21.12 -44.86 30.44
C ALA A 70 -19.97 -44.55 31.43
N ALA A 71 -20.22 -44.64 32.75
CA ALA A 71 -19.22 -44.31 33.77
C ALA A 71 -19.43 -45.11 35.06
N ARG A 72 -18.32 -45.49 35.71
CA ARG A 72 -18.26 -46.11 37.04
C ARG A 72 -17.51 -45.17 37.98
N ALA A 73 -18.23 -44.44 38.82
CA ALA A 73 -17.61 -43.78 39.97
C ALA A 73 -17.49 -44.77 41.14
N SER A 74 -16.34 -44.77 41.81
CA SER A 74 -16.13 -45.51 43.06
C SER A 74 -15.44 -44.61 44.09
N LEU A 75 -15.92 -44.63 45.33
CA LEU A 75 -15.14 -44.14 46.46
C LEU A 75 -14.09 -45.20 46.79
N ASN A 76 -12.82 -44.80 46.85
CA ASN A 76 -11.78 -45.62 47.44
C ASN A 76 -11.51 -45.21 48.91
N ASN A 77 -10.83 -46.08 49.66
CA ASN A 77 -10.58 -45.92 51.10
C ASN A 77 -9.64 -44.75 51.47
N ALA A 78 -9.31 -43.85 50.53
CA ALA A 78 -8.35 -42.76 50.70
C ALA A 78 -8.96 -41.36 50.43
N ASN A 79 -10.27 -41.19 50.65
CA ASN A 79 -11.04 -39.97 50.38
C ASN A 79 -10.87 -39.45 48.93
N ARG A 80 -10.74 -40.36 47.97
CA ARG A 80 -10.73 -40.02 46.54
C ARG A 80 -11.91 -40.66 45.83
N ILE A 81 -12.50 -39.87 44.92
CA ILE A 81 -13.50 -40.34 43.98
C ILE A 81 -12.75 -40.76 42.72
N SER A 82 -12.92 -42.02 42.36
CA SER A 82 -12.25 -42.69 41.26
C SER A 82 -13.28 -42.91 40.15
N ILE A 83 -13.22 -42.11 39.09
CA ILE A 83 -14.14 -42.20 37.96
C ILE A 83 -13.45 -42.97 36.83
N GLU A 84 -14.06 -44.08 36.44
CA GLU A 84 -13.64 -44.97 35.37
C GLU A 84 -14.70 -44.90 34.25
N TRP A 85 -14.27 -44.83 32.98
CA TRP A 85 -15.15 -44.67 31.82
C TRP A 85 -15.07 -45.94 30.94
N PRO A 86 -16.01 -46.89 31.07
CA PRO A 86 -15.94 -48.17 30.37
C PRO A 86 -16.18 -47.99 28.86
N GLY A 87 -15.10 -48.00 28.07
CA GLY A 87 -15.15 -47.91 26.60
C GLY A 87 -14.17 -46.91 26.00
N ALA A 88 -13.75 -45.90 26.76
CA ALA A 88 -12.78 -44.90 26.32
C ALA A 88 -11.34 -45.42 26.48
N THR A 89 -10.79 -46.00 25.41
CA THR A 89 -9.41 -46.53 25.40
C THR A 89 -8.39 -45.41 25.55
N GLY A 90 -7.73 -45.35 26.72
CA GLY A 90 -6.63 -44.43 27.01
C GLY A 90 -6.80 -43.53 28.24
N LEU A 91 -8.01 -43.44 28.82
CA LEU A 91 -8.25 -42.50 29.94
C LEU A 91 -7.60 -42.92 31.26
N GLY A 92 -7.59 -44.24 31.51
CA GLY A 92 -7.23 -44.80 32.80
C GLY A 92 -8.13 -44.31 33.94
N THR A 93 -7.71 -44.57 35.17
CA THR A 93 -8.43 -44.12 36.36
C THR A 93 -8.00 -42.69 36.72
N LYS A 94 -8.92 -41.72 36.65
CA LYS A 94 -8.69 -40.37 37.19
C LYS A 94 -9.26 -40.29 38.60
N SER A 95 -8.46 -39.77 39.54
CA SER A 95 -8.86 -39.62 40.94
C SER A 95 -8.94 -38.14 41.33
N LEU A 96 -10.14 -37.66 41.67
CA LEU A 96 -10.32 -36.33 42.23
C LEU A 96 -9.96 -36.35 43.73
N GLY A 97 -9.02 -35.49 44.12
CA GLY A 97 -8.52 -35.36 45.49
C GLY A 97 -9.24 -34.26 46.27
N ASN A 98 -9.48 -34.49 47.57
CA ASN A 98 -10.19 -33.59 48.49
C ASN A 98 -11.60 -33.23 47.99
N SER A 99 -12.31 -34.22 47.46
CA SER A 99 -13.56 -33.98 46.73
C SER A 99 -14.78 -33.87 47.64
N GLN A 100 -15.62 -32.86 47.40
CA GLN A 100 -16.98 -32.76 47.94
C GLN A 100 -17.98 -33.21 46.87
N VAL A 101 -18.87 -34.13 47.23
CA VAL A 101 -20.03 -34.50 46.40
C VAL A 101 -21.26 -33.78 46.94
N THR A 102 -21.97 -33.11 46.05
CA THR A 102 -23.30 -32.57 46.30
C THR A 102 -24.25 -33.25 45.33
N VAL A 103 -25.31 -33.87 45.85
CA VAL A 103 -26.42 -34.40 45.05
C VAL A 103 -27.58 -33.46 45.25
N ASP A 104 -28.04 -32.85 44.16
CA ASP A 104 -29.23 -32.01 44.13
C ASP A 104 -30.38 -32.81 43.51
N THR A 105 -31.39 -33.10 44.31
CA THR A 105 -32.53 -33.94 43.88
C THR A 105 -33.58 -33.16 43.11
N ASP A 106 -33.59 -31.84 43.21
CA ASP A 106 -34.63 -31.00 42.64
C ASP A 106 -34.35 -30.73 41.16
N VAL A 107 -33.07 -30.59 40.80
CA VAL A 107 -32.58 -30.50 39.41
C VAL A 107 -31.98 -31.81 38.89
N GLN A 108 -32.07 -32.93 39.64
CA GLN A 108 -31.49 -34.24 39.28
C GLN A 108 -29.98 -34.25 38.98
N ALA A 109 -29.22 -33.30 39.55
CA ALA A 109 -27.79 -33.14 39.25
C ALA A 109 -26.85 -33.70 40.33
N ILE A 110 -25.70 -34.21 39.91
CA ILE A 110 -24.58 -34.60 40.77
C ILE A 110 -23.40 -33.69 40.48
N THR A 111 -22.96 -32.92 41.49
CA THR A 111 -21.75 -32.10 41.42
C THR A 111 -20.63 -32.69 42.25
N VAL A 112 -19.45 -32.86 41.65
CA VAL A 112 -18.22 -33.26 42.31
C VAL A 112 -17.19 -32.14 42.17
N ASN A 113 -16.94 -31.40 43.25
CA ASN A 113 -15.89 -30.37 43.29
C ASN A 113 -14.65 -30.92 44.01
N GLY A 114 -13.46 -30.71 43.48
CA GLY A 114 -12.20 -31.15 44.09
C GLY A 114 -10.97 -30.63 43.34
N SER A 115 -9.91 -31.43 43.32
CA SER A 115 -8.68 -31.12 42.59
C SER A 115 -8.22 -32.27 41.69
N VAL A 116 -7.68 -31.92 40.53
CA VAL A 116 -7.14 -32.86 39.54
C VAL A 116 -5.70 -32.48 39.21
N SER A 117 -4.83 -33.49 39.02
CA SER A 117 -3.50 -33.26 38.50
C SER A 117 -3.40 -33.68 37.03
N VAL A 118 -2.96 -32.76 36.18
CA VAL A 118 -2.78 -32.97 34.73
C VAL A 118 -1.36 -32.53 34.41
N GLN A 119 -0.56 -33.44 33.84
CA GLN A 119 0.84 -33.21 33.46
C GLN A 119 1.75 -32.62 34.57
N GLY A 120 1.44 -32.90 35.84
CA GLY A 120 2.23 -32.44 37.00
C GLY A 120 1.80 -31.09 37.58
N ALA A 121 0.93 -30.34 36.90
CA ALA A 121 0.20 -29.22 37.49
C ALA A 121 -1.01 -29.76 38.29
N THR A 122 -1.54 -28.96 39.22
CA THR A 122 -2.77 -29.26 39.97
C THR A 122 -3.76 -28.12 39.79
N TYR A 123 -4.96 -28.46 39.33
CA TYR A 123 -6.05 -27.52 39.05
C TYR A 123 -7.20 -27.76 40.03
N GLN A 124 -7.97 -26.71 40.33
CA GLN A 124 -9.31 -26.95 40.86
C GLN A 124 -10.16 -27.56 39.74
N ALA A 125 -11.05 -28.48 40.09
CA ALA A 125 -11.88 -29.15 39.11
C ALA A 125 -13.29 -29.39 39.64
N ILE A 126 -14.26 -29.24 38.76
CA ILE A 126 -15.66 -29.57 39.00
C ILE A 126 -16.14 -30.52 37.91
N LEU A 127 -16.94 -31.51 38.30
CA LEU A 127 -17.72 -32.33 37.38
C LEU A 127 -19.19 -32.15 37.76
N VAL A 128 -19.99 -31.63 36.85
CA VAL A 128 -21.45 -31.65 36.94
C VAL A 128 -21.96 -32.74 36.00
N ALA A 129 -22.77 -33.64 36.53
CA ALA A 129 -23.58 -34.57 35.75
C ALA A 129 -25.04 -34.18 35.97
N ASP A 130 -25.74 -33.83 34.90
CA ASP A 130 -27.12 -33.35 34.93
C ASP A 130 -28.02 -34.28 34.09
N TRP A 131 -29.26 -34.48 34.51
CA TRP A 131 -30.19 -35.42 33.89
C TRP A 131 -31.51 -34.73 33.52
N GLU A 132 -31.78 -34.61 32.22
CA GLU A 132 -33.12 -34.27 31.75
C GLU A 132 -34.15 -35.29 32.29
N PRO A 133 -35.32 -34.85 32.80
CA PRO A 133 -36.35 -35.75 33.32
C PRO A 133 -36.80 -36.82 32.31
N GLY A 134 -36.39 -38.06 32.53
CA GLY A 134 -36.68 -39.21 31.66
C GLY A 134 -35.52 -39.66 30.76
N SER A 135 -34.40 -38.93 30.76
CA SER A 135 -33.15 -39.40 30.16
C SER A 135 -32.45 -40.43 31.06
N ASN A 136 -31.88 -41.47 30.44
CA ASN A 136 -31.00 -42.42 31.12
C ASN A 136 -29.51 -42.03 31.04
N THR A 137 -29.19 -40.96 30.31
CA THR A 137 -27.81 -40.51 30.04
C THR A 137 -27.65 -39.09 30.58
N PRO A 138 -26.69 -38.84 31.49
CA PRO A 138 -26.42 -37.49 31.94
C PRO A 138 -25.75 -36.66 30.83
N VAL A 139 -26.06 -35.38 30.80
CA VAL A 139 -25.16 -34.36 30.23
C VAL A 139 -24.04 -34.12 31.24
N LEU A 140 -22.81 -34.01 30.75
CA LEU A 140 -21.61 -33.90 31.58
C LEU A 140 -20.90 -32.59 31.27
N ALA A 141 -20.67 -31.78 32.31
CA ALA A 141 -19.78 -30.64 32.27
C ALA A 141 -18.57 -30.86 33.18
N PHE A 142 -17.36 -30.82 32.62
CA PHE A 142 -16.12 -30.87 33.36
C PHE A 142 -15.40 -29.52 33.28
N GLY A 143 -15.22 -28.87 34.44
CA GLY A 143 -14.50 -27.62 34.58
C GLY A 143 -13.11 -27.81 35.18
N LEU A 144 -12.12 -27.15 34.61
CA LEU A 144 -10.80 -26.89 35.21
C LEU A 144 -10.71 -25.41 35.59
N GLY A 145 -10.24 -25.09 36.78
CA GLY A 145 -10.14 -23.72 37.29
C GLY A 145 -8.75 -23.36 37.83
N GLY A 146 -8.35 -22.11 37.64
CA GLY A 146 -7.07 -21.53 38.09
C GLY A 146 -6.21 -21.00 36.94
N ASP A 147 -4.88 -21.03 37.10
CA ASP A 147 -3.89 -20.72 36.06
C ASP A 147 -3.79 -21.88 35.03
N VAL A 148 -4.82 -22.07 34.21
CA VAL A 148 -4.89 -23.17 33.24
C VAL A 148 -3.90 -22.94 32.09
N ASP A 149 -3.00 -23.90 31.91
CA ASP A 149 -2.05 -23.94 30.80
C ASP A 149 -2.75 -24.46 29.53
N LEU A 150 -3.01 -23.59 28.54
CA LEU A 150 -3.75 -23.98 27.34
C LEU A 150 -3.00 -24.97 26.45
N SER A 151 -1.70 -25.20 26.67
CA SER A 151 -0.96 -26.23 25.94
C SER A 151 -1.39 -27.67 26.30
N ILE A 152 -2.19 -27.85 27.37
CA ILE A 152 -2.87 -29.12 27.66
C ILE A 152 -3.98 -29.45 26.65
N LEU A 153 -4.57 -28.43 26.01
CA LEU A 153 -5.62 -28.59 25.00
C LEU A 153 -5.00 -28.84 23.62
N ASN A 154 -3.98 -28.05 23.28
CA ASN A 154 -3.19 -28.24 22.07
C ASN A 154 -1.71 -27.93 22.34
N PRO A 155 -0.78 -28.90 22.17
CA PRO A 155 0.64 -28.71 22.49
C PRO A 155 1.36 -27.69 21.61
N ASN A 156 0.72 -27.21 20.53
CA ASN A 156 1.21 -26.16 19.65
C ASN A 156 0.81 -24.75 20.12
N TRP A 157 -0.13 -24.59 21.06
CA TRP A 157 -0.50 -23.31 21.65
C TRP A 157 0.52 -22.84 22.69
N LYS A 158 1.72 -22.51 22.19
CA LYS A 158 2.82 -21.93 22.95
C LYS A 158 3.16 -20.58 22.35
N ALA A 159 3.17 -19.55 23.18
CA ALA A 159 3.77 -18.28 22.79
C ALA A 159 5.30 -18.44 22.73
N ALA A 160 5.98 -17.54 22.02
CA ALA A 160 7.45 -17.54 21.92
C ALA A 160 8.17 -17.49 23.30
N SER A 161 7.50 -16.97 24.34
CA SER A 161 8.00 -16.90 25.72
C SER A 161 7.58 -18.06 26.64
N GLY A 162 6.81 -19.03 26.14
CA GLY A 162 6.35 -20.20 26.89
C GLY A 162 4.85 -20.50 26.74
N ALA A 163 4.32 -21.30 27.66
CA ALA A 163 2.91 -21.69 27.65
C ALA A 163 1.96 -20.51 27.86
N LEU A 164 0.88 -20.48 27.07
CA LEU A 164 -0.22 -19.52 27.20
C LEU A 164 -1.09 -19.93 28.40
N LYS A 165 -1.14 -19.09 29.44
CA LYS A 165 -1.91 -19.37 30.66
C LYS A 165 -3.12 -18.46 30.81
N VAL A 166 -4.28 -19.06 31.03
CA VAL A 166 -5.55 -18.39 31.34
C VAL A 166 -5.81 -18.50 32.84
N GLU A 167 -5.92 -17.37 33.52
CA GLU A 167 -6.44 -17.25 34.89
C GLU A 167 -7.98 -17.24 34.81
N GLY A 168 -8.61 -18.41 34.96
CA GLY A 168 -10.05 -18.58 34.76
C GLY A 168 -10.49 -20.04 34.77
N SER A 169 -11.43 -20.39 33.89
CA SER A 169 -12.00 -21.73 33.75
C SER A 169 -11.97 -22.26 32.31
N VAL A 170 -11.63 -23.53 32.17
CA VAL A 170 -11.87 -24.30 30.93
C VAL A 170 -13.00 -25.28 31.21
N VAL A 171 -14.10 -25.14 30.48
CA VAL A 171 -15.31 -25.97 30.57
C VAL A 171 -15.32 -26.94 29.39
N VAL A 172 -15.76 -28.17 29.63
CA VAL A 172 -15.93 -29.20 28.61
C VAL A 172 -17.30 -29.83 28.80
N THR A 173 -18.21 -29.67 27.84
CA THR A 173 -19.60 -30.10 27.89
C THR A 173 -19.90 -31.14 26.82
N THR A 174 -20.73 -32.14 27.15
CA THR A 174 -21.16 -33.16 26.16
C THR A 174 -22.41 -32.78 25.38
N ALA A 175 -23.20 -31.84 25.90
CA ALA A 175 -24.40 -31.26 25.32
C ALA A 175 -24.67 -29.93 26.05
N ASP A 176 -25.68 -29.18 25.58
CA ASP A 176 -26.18 -27.99 26.26
C ASP A 176 -26.54 -28.32 27.71
N ILE A 177 -25.96 -27.61 28.68
CA ILE A 177 -26.18 -27.81 30.11
C ILE A 177 -26.41 -26.47 30.81
N ASP A 178 -27.42 -26.42 31.67
CA ASP A 178 -27.67 -25.29 32.53
C ASP A 178 -26.70 -25.33 33.73
N LEU A 179 -25.60 -24.58 33.62
CA LEU A 179 -24.59 -24.49 34.67
C LEU A 179 -25.09 -23.70 35.90
N ASP A 180 -26.16 -22.92 35.73
CA ASP A 180 -26.83 -22.15 36.78
C ASP A 180 -27.77 -23.05 37.63
N ALA A 181 -28.19 -24.21 37.10
CA ALA A 181 -29.05 -25.18 37.79
C ALA A 181 -28.47 -25.73 39.11
N THR A 182 -27.15 -25.66 39.31
CA THR A 182 -26.52 -26.02 40.59
C THR A 182 -25.74 -24.86 41.18
N ALA A 183 -25.95 -24.59 42.48
CA ALA A 183 -25.24 -23.51 43.19
C ALA A 183 -23.71 -23.66 43.15
N ALA A 184 -23.20 -24.90 43.04
CA ALA A 184 -21.78 -25.19 42.93
C ALA A 184 -21.24 -25.04 41.49
N GLY A 185 -22.06 -25.34 40.47
CA GLY A 185 -21.76 -25.03 39.06
C GLY A 185 -21.67 -23.52 38.85
N LYS A 186 -22.73 -22.78 39.21
CA LYS A 186 -22.78 -21.31 39.17
C LYS A 186 -21.60 -20.65 39.89
N ALA A 187 -21.21 -21.16 41.06
CA ALA A 187 -20.08 -20.62 41.81
C ALA A 187 -18.70 -20.89 41.16
N PHE A 188 -18.58 -21.88 40.28
CA PHE A 188 -17.31 -22.25 39.61
C PHE A 188 -17.20 -21.65 38.21
N PHE A 189 -18.31 -21.64 37.45
CA PHE A 189 -18.35 -21.19 36.06
C PHE A 189 -18.78 -19.72 35.90
N GLY A 190 -19.35 -19.11 36.94
CA GLY A 190 -19.92 -17.76 36.89
C GLY A 190 -21.38 -17.76 36.42
N GLU A 191 -21.93 -16.56 36.20
CA GLU A 191 -23.24 -16.41 35.56
C GLU A 191 -23.04 -16.41 34.03
N GLY A 192 -23.64 -17.36 33.33
CA GLY A 192 -23.47 -17.52 31.88
C GLY A 192 -24.62 -18.31 31.24
N GLU A 193 -24.80 -18.13 29.93
CA GLU A 193 -25.76 -18.91 29.15
C GLU A 193 -25.37 -20.40 29.09
N PRO A 194 -26.33 -21.32 28.85
CA PRO A 194 -26.06 -22.76 28.80
C PRO A 194 -24.93 -23.07 27.80
N ALA A 195 -23.88 -23.73 28.30
CA ALA A 195 -22.70 -24.01 27.51
C ALA A 195 -22.99 -25.13 26.51
N SER A 196 -23.06 -24.79 25.22
CA SER A 196 -23.33 -25.74 24.13
C SER A 196 -22.25 -26.82 24.00
N ALA A 197 -22.56 -27.93 23.33
CA ALA A 197 -21.69 -29.10 23.23
C ALA A 197 -20.26 -28.80 22.69
N GLY A 198 -19.25 -28.80 23.57
CA GLY A 198 -17.88 -28.54 23.15
C GLY A 198 -16.93 -28.22 24.31
N ILE A 199 -15.92 -27.42 24.02
CA ILE A 199 -15.00 -26.86 25.01
C ILE A 199 -15.20 -25.35 25.00
N SER A 200 -15.38 -24.73 26.17
CA SER A 200 -15.40 -23.28 26.33
C SER A 200 -14.24 -22.86 27.22
N VAL A 201 -13.37 -21.97 26.74
CA VAL A 201 -12.28 -21.37 27.54
C VAL A 201 -12.70 -19.96 27.92
N GLN A 202 -12.86 -19.69 29.21
CA GLN A 202 -13.20 -18.37 29.74
C GLN A 202 -12.20 -17.93 30.82
N GLY A 203 -11.68 -16.71 30.74
CA GLY A 203 -10.79 -16.19 31.78
C GLY A 203 -9.95 -14.99 31.38
N ASN A 204 -8.83 -14.78 32.06
CA ASN A 204 -7.93 -13.66 31.81
C ASN A 204 -6.51 -14.11 31.43
N VAL A 205 -5.93 -13.57 30.36
CA VAL A 205 -4.51 -13.75 30.03
C VAL A 205 -3.71 -12.51 30.40
N ALA A 206 -2.59 -12.72 31.12
CA ALA A 206 -1.65 -11.66 31.46
C ALA A 206 -0.65 -11.41 30.32
N LEU A 207 -0.96 -10.44 29.44
CA LEU A 207 -0.15 -10.12 28.25
C LEU A 207 1.31 -9.71 28.55
N SER A 208 1.61 -9.24 29.75
CA SER A 208 2.94 -8.75 30.14
C SER A 208 4.05 -9.81 30.08
N ARG A 209 3.71 -11.08 29.85
CA ARG A 209 4.66 -12.18 29.59
C ARG A 209 4.92 -12.43 28.10
N HIS A 210 4.11 -11.85 27.21
CA HIS A 210 4.10 -12.13 25.78
C HIS A 210 4.39 -10.90 24.92
N LEU A 211 4.05 -9.69 25.39
CA LEU A 211 4.35 -8.41 24.74
C LEU A 211 5.40 -7.61 25.54
N PRO A 212 6.63 -7.43 25.01
CA PRO A 212 7.62 -6.54 25.62
C PRO A 212 7.09 -5.10 25.71
N GLY A 213 7.18 -4.49 26.90
CA GLY A 213 6.79 -3.09 27.09
C GLY A 213 5.46 -2.84 27.81
N LEU A 214 4.66 -3.88 28.09
CA LEU A 214 3.55 -3.77 29.04
C LEU A 214 4.05 -3.93 30.48
N THR A 215 3.46 -3.20 31.43
CA THR A 215 3.76 -3.42 32.86
C THR A 215 3.16 -4.73 33.37
N ALA A 216 3.77 -5.33 34.40
CA ALA A 216 3.24 -6.55 34.99
C ALA A 216 1.81 -6.31 35.54
N ASN A 217 0.89 -7.22 35.21
CA ASN A 217 -0.53 -7.20 35.61
C ASN A 217 -1.39 -6.03 35.09
N SER A 218 -0.87 -5.16 34.22
CA SER A 218 -1.62 -3.96 33.77
C SER A 218 -2.47 -4.16 32.51
N ALA A 219 -2.44 -5.35 31.92
CA ALA A 219 -3.32 -5.76 30.84
C ALA A 219 -3.73 -7.22 31.08
N LYS A 220 -4.95 -7.40 31.58
CA LYS A 220 -5.65 -8.68 31.58
C LYS A 220 -6.56 -8.68 30.35
N VAL A 221 -6.33 -9.61 29.42
CA VAL A 221 -7.19 -9.82 28.26
C VAL A 221 -8.24 -10.83 28.63
N ALA A 222 -9.51 -10.46 28.51
CA ALA A 222 -10.60 -11.41 28.54
C ALA A 222 -10.40 -12.43 27.40
N VAL A 223 -10.50 -13.70 27.73
CA VAL A 223 -10.48 -14.80 26.79
C VAL A 223 -11.84 -15.46 26.86
N SER A 224 -12.45 -15.62 25.69
CA SER A 224 -13.64 -16.42 25.44
C SER A 224 -13.39 -17.16 24.12
N GLY A 225 -13.48 -18.48 24.11
CA GLY A 225 -13.35 -19.27 22.88
C GLY A 225 -14.11 -20.57 23.01
N GLU A 226 -14.92 -20.87 22.00
CA GLU A 226 -15.62 -22.15 21.87
C GLU A 226 -14.88 -23.02 20.86
N PHE A 227 -14.79 -24.31 21.17
CA PHE A 227 -14.17 -25.31 20.31
C PHE A 227 -15.12 -26.50 20.18
N SER A 228 -15.43 -26.88 18.95
CA SER A 228 -15.91 -28.22 18.66
C SER A 228 -14.86 -29.22 19.14
N GLY A 229 -15.24 -30.08 20.09
CA GLY A 229 -14.30 -30.99 20.74
C GLY A 229 -15.00 -32.19 21.32
N ASP A 230 -14.59 -33.38 20.89
CA ASP A 230 -14.93 -34.61 21.58
C ASP A 230 -14.25 -34.61 22.96
N VAL A 231 -15.05 -34.70 24.02
CA VAL A 231 -14.59 -34.81 25.41
C VAL A 231 -13.57 -35.95 25.59
N VAL A 232 -13.68 -37.02 24.78
CA VAL A 232 -12.71 -38.12 24.74
C VAL A 232 -11.34 -37.66 24.26
N ALA A 233 -11.22 -36.72 23.32
CA ALA A 233 -9.93 -36.25 22.80
C ALA A 233 -9.10 -35.52 23.88
N LEU A 234 -9.74 -34.59 24.61
CA LEU A 234 -9.15 -33.83 25.71
C LEU A 234 -8.66 -34.75 26.85
N LEU A 235 -9.36 -35.86 27.08
CA LEU A 235 -9.01 -36.83 28.12
C LEU A 235 -8.00 -37.91 27.64
N THR A 236 -7.85 -38.16 26.33
CA THR A 236 -6.97 -39.20 25.74
C THR A 236 -5.56 -38.72 25.33
N ASN A 237 -5.16 -37.49 25.68
CA ASN A 237 -3.93 -36.83 25.17
C ASN A 237 -3.88 -36.73 23.63
N ARG A 238 -5.02 -36.79 22.93
CA ARG A 238 -5.05 -36.55 21.48
C ARG A 238 -5.06 -35.03 21.23
N PRO A 239 -4.25 -34.50 20.30
CA PRO A 239 -4.32 -33.09 19.95
C PRO A 239 -5.72 -32.72 19.46
N LEU A 240 -6.31 -31.69 20.06
CA LEU A 240 -7.57 -31.12 19.58
C LEU A 240 -7.29 -30.32 18.30
N LEU A 241 -7.93 -30.74 17.21
CA LEU A 241 -8.00 -30.02 15.96
C LEU A 241 -9.37 -29.33 15.91
N PRO A 242 -9.44 -27.98 15.84
CA PRO A 242 -10.71 -27.28 15.62
C PRO A 242 -11.37 -27.75 14.32
N THR A 243 -12.69 -27.90 14.29
CA THR A 243 -13.44 -28.20 13.05
C THR A 243 -13.42 -27.02 12.08
N ASP A 244 -13.41 -25.80 12.61
CA ASP A 244 -13.09 -24.58 11.87
C ASP A 244 -12.07 -23.79 12.68
N GLN A 245 -11.02 -23.31 12.03
CA GLN A 245 -9.92 -22.61 12.71
C GLN A 245 -10.22 -21.12 12.91
N SER A 246 -11.27 -20.62 12.27
CA SER A 246 -11.68 -19.21 12.31
C SER A 246 -12.46 -18.81 13.58
N ASP A 247 -12.94 -19.80 14.36
CA ASP A 247 -13.79 -19.58 15.54
C ASP A 247 -13.02 -19.11 16.80
N VAL A 248 -11.69 -19.21 16.83
CA VAL A 248 -10.90 -18.96 18.04
C VAL A 248 -10.35 -17.53 18.08
N ARG A 249 -11.12 -16.61 18.69
CA ARG A 249 -10.77 -15.19 18.85
C ARG A 249 -10.57 -14.78 20.30
N LEU A 250 -9.35 -14.39 20.67
CA LEU A 250 -9.04 -13.84 21.99
C LEU A 250 -9.13 -12.30 21.92
N THR A 251 -10.23 -11.71 22.40
CA THR A 251 -10.45 -10.25 22.33
C THR A 251 -10.36 -9.62 23.71
N GLY A 252 -9.42 -8.70 23.91
CA GLY A 252 -9.30 -7.99 25.18
C GLY A 252 -8.98 -6.51 25.02
N GLN A 253 -9.62 -5.71 25.85
CA GLN A 253 -9.36 -4.27 25.94
C GLN A 253 -8.38 -4.00 27.08
N PHE A 254 -7.47 -3.05 26.88
CA PHE A 254 -6.57 -2.59 27.92
C PHE A 254 -6.40 -1.07 27.88
N GLY A 255 -6.37 -0.45 29.07
CA GLY A 255 -6.26 0.99 29.22
C GLY A 255 -4.82 1.50 29.06
N ALA A 256 -4.72 2.78 28.66
CA ALA A 256 -3.48 3.58 28.53
C ALA A 256 -2.41 3.31 29.59
N THR A 257 -2.86 3.18 30.84
CA THR A 257 -2.04 3.11 32.05
C THR A 257 -1.14 1.88 32.09
N GLY A 258 -1.44 0.84 31.31
CA GLY A 258 -0.65 -0.38 31.22
C GLY A 258 0.51 -0.38 30.22
N ILE A 259 0.63 0.65 29.37
CA ILE A 259 1.75 0.79 28.45
C ILE A 259 2.90 1.51 29.14
N ARG A 260 4.04 0.83 29.29
CA ARG A 260 5.21 1.36 30.00
C ARG A 260 5.89 2.44 29.15
N GLY A 261 5.87 3.69 29.64
CA GLY A 261 6.50 4.84 28.97
C GLY A 261 5.52 5.90 28.48
N LEU A 262 4.23 5.59 28.33
CA LEU A 262 3.19 6.62 28.13
C LEU A 262 2.79 7.28 29.46
N THR A 263 2.86 6.53 30.56
CA THR A 263 2.60 7.00 31.93
C THR A 263 3.76 7.85 32.47
N GLY A 264 3.79 9.12 32.07
CA GLY A 264 4.75 10.11 32.60
C GLY A 264 4.93 11.39 31.77
N ALA A 265 4.42 11.44 30.54
CA ALA A 265 4.41 12.66 29.75
C ALA A 265 3.13 13.47 30.03
N ASP A 266 3.29 14.68 30.60
CA ASP A 266 2.17 15.60 30.80
C ASP A 266 1.38 15.81 29.50
N GLY A 267 0.05 15.68 29.59
CA GLY A 267 -0.86 15.94 28.48
C GLY A 267 -1.02 14.80 27.47
N ILE A 268 -0.37 13.65 27.60
CA ILE A 268 -0.70 12.47 26.76
C ILE A 268 -1.79 11.65 27.45
N LYS A 269 -2.90 11.41 26.73
CA LYS A 269 -4.02 10.55 27.15
C LYS A 269 -4.27 9.53 26.03
N SER A 270 -3.96 8.25 26.20
CA SER A 270 -4.52 7.26 25.26
C SER A 270 -5.97 6.95 25.64
N THR A 271 -6.79 6.64 24.63
CA THR A 271 -8.05 5.95 24.86
C THR A 271 -7.75 4.46 25.08
N GLU A 272 -8.79 3.65 25.32
CA GLU A 272 -8.63 2.20 25.43
C GLU A 272 -8.10 1.61 24.12
N PHE A 273 -7.13 0.71 24.23
CA PHE A 273 -6.65 -0.11 23.13
C PHE A 273 -7.44 -1.41 23.12
N THR A 274 -7.93 -1.82 21.94
CA THR A 274 -8.51 -3.14 21.73
C THR A 274 -7.46 -4.03 21.10
N LEU A 275 -7.06 -5.08 21.83
CA LEU A 275 -6.25 -6.17 21.29
C LEU A 275 -7.17 -7.28 20.81
N VAL A 276 -7.00 -7.68 19.55
CA VAL A 276 -7.58 -8.88 18.97
C VAL A 276 -6.44 -9.82 18.66
N VAL A 277 -6.37 -10.96 19.36
CA VAL A 277 -5.44 -12.04 19.03
C VAL A 277 -6.24 -13.16 18.36
N GLY A 278 -6.01 -13.35 17.07
CA GLY A 278 -6.48 -14.49 16.29
C GLY A 278 -5.52 -15.67 16.38
N LEU A 279 -6.06 -16.88 16.34
CA LEU A 279 -5.28 -18.11 16.16
C LEU A 279 -5.47 -18.65 14.74
N GLU A 280 -4.98 -17.89 13.76
CA GLU A 280 -5.06 -18.26 12.33
C GLU A 280 -3.82 -19.05 11.90
N GLY A 281 -3.98 -20.36 11.64
CA GLY A 281 -2.90 -21.19 11.10
C GLY A 281 -3.36 -22.58 10.69
N ILE A 282 -3.17 -22.92 9.41
CA ILE A 282 -3.50 -24.24 8.84
C ILE A 282 -2.75 -25.32 9.63
N GLY A 283 -3.44 -26.42 9.98
CA GLY A 283 -2.91 -27.50 10.82
C GLY A 283 -1.54 -28.02 10.38
N GLY A 284 -0.48 -27.49 10.99
CA GLY A 284 0.92 -27.75 10.65
C GLY A 284 1.82 -26.61 11.12
N ASP A 285 1.47 -25.38 10.71
CA ASP A 285 2.18 -24.13 11.07
C ASP A 285 1.21 -23.18 11.80
N ALA A 286 1.29 -23.17 13.13
CA ALA A 286 0.47 -22.29 13.96
C ALA A 286 1.10 -20.88 14.04
N SER A 287 0.83 -20.05 13.04
CA SER A 287 0.96 -18.59 13.16
C SER A 287 -0.01 -18.05 14.21
N MET A 288 0.46 -17.10 15.02
CA MET A 288 -0.40 -16.29 15.90
C MET A 288 -0.57 -14.95 15.20
N SER A 289 -1.81 -14.57 14.85
CA SER A 289 -2.10 -13.23 14.34
C SER A 289 -2.50 -12.32 15.50
N VAL A 290 -1.74 -11.25 15.73
CA VAL A 290 -1.96 -10.27 16.80
C VAL A 290 -2.26 -8.92 16.14
N GLU A 291 -3.47 -8.41 16.32
CA GLU A 291 -3.87 -7.07 15.88
C GLU A 291 -4.20 -6.19 17.10
N ALA A 292 -3.51 -5.06 17.23
CA ALA A 292 -3.76 -4.05 18.26
C ALA A 292 -4.29 -2.77 17.60
N VAL A 293 -5.55 -2.43 17.86
CA VAL A 293 -6.21 -1.21 17.37
C VAL A 293 -6.43 -0.25 18.53
N GLY A 294 -6.10 1.03 18.37
CA GLY A 294 -6.45 2.05 19.36
C GLY A 294 -6.09 3.45 18.95
N ALA A 295 -6.30 4.40 19.86
CA ALA A 295 -6.01 5.81 19.61
C ALA A 295 -5.26 6.48 20.77
N ILE A 296 -4.42 7.45 20.42
CA ILE A 296 -3.62 8.26 21.33
C ILE A 296 -4.04 9.71 21.16
N THR A 297 -4.52 10.34 22.23
CA THR A 297 -4.83 11.78 22.27
C THR A 297 -3.67 12.54 22.91
N ILE A 298 -3.12 13.51 22.19
CA ILE A 298 -2.13 14.46 22.71
C ILE A 298 -2.84 15.78 23.01
N ASN A 299 -2.90 16.14 24.29
CA ASN A 299 -3.46 17.37 24.84
C ASN A 299 -2.37 18.04 25.71
N HIS A 300 -1.32 18.54 25.05
CA HIS A 300 -0.21 19.21 25.73
C HIS A 300 0.09 20.58 25.08
N PRO A 301 -0.01 21.71 25.81
CA PRO A 301 0.07 23.06 25.23
C PRO A 301 1.37 23.42 24.50
N ARG A 302 2.49 22.69 24.71
CA ARG A 302 3.73 22.89 23.93
C ARG A 302 3.79 22.04 22.66
N LEU A 303 2.94 21.03 22.54
CA LEU A 303 2.88 20.13 21.38
C LEU A 303 1.76 20.52 20.43
N ALA A 304 0.61 20.97 20.94
CA ALA A 304 -0.54 21.38 20.15
C ALA A 304 -1.37 22.47 20.87
N ALA A 305 -2.15 23.24 20.09
CA ALA A 305 -3.09 24.23 20.61
C ALA A 305 -4.41 23.62 21.16
N GLY A 306 -4.60 22.31 21.05
CA GLY A 306 -5.77 21.56 21.52
C GLY A 306 -5.53 20.05 21.41
N ASP A 307 -6.55 19.24 21.67
CA ASP A 307 -6.48 17.78 21.60
C ASP A 307 -6.25 17.31 20.15
N VAL A 308 -5.24 16.46 19.96
CA VAL A 308 -4.88 15.84 18.68
C VAL A 308 -4.95 14.33 18.82
N VAL A 309 -5.85 13.68 18.08
CA VAL A 309 -6.05 12.23 18.15
C VAL A 309 -5.27 11.56 17.01
N PHE A 310 -4.50 10.53 17.35
CA PHE A 310 -3.86 9.64 16.40
C PHE A 310 -4.47 8.25 16.50
N GLU A 311 -4.90 7.67 15.38
CA GLU A 311 -5.34 6.28 15.27
C GLU A 311 -4.15 5.40 14.88
N MET A 312 -4.06 4.20 15.45
CA MET A 312 -2.99 3.24 15.20
C MET A 312 -3.53 1.81 15.17
N VAL A 313 -2.99 1.03 14.24
CA VAL A 313 -3.19 -0.40 14.08
C VAL A 313 -1.82 -1.06 13.93
N ALA A 314 -1.49 -1.97 14.83
CA ALA A 314 -0.29 -2.82 14.70
C ALA A 314 -0.73 -4.27 14.48
N ARG A 315 -0.21 -4.93 13.44
CA ARG A 315 -0.47 -6.34 13.14
C ARG A 315 0.83 -7.14 13.15
N ALA A 316 0.80 -8.38 13.60
CA ALA A 316 1.90 -9.33 13.46
C ALA A 316 1.35 -10.74 13.25
N ASP A 317 1.80 -11.44 12.21
CA ASP A 317 1.34 -12.79 11.84
C ASP A 317 2.44 -13.88 12.00
N GLY A 318 3.62 -13.49 12.49
CA GLY A 318 4.80 -14.35 12.63
C GLY A 318 5.71 -14.37 11.41
N SER A 319 5.23 -13.98 10.23
CA SER A 319 6.02 -13.76 9.01
C SER A 319 6.28 -12.28 8.73
N THR A 320 5.33 -11.41 9.13
CA THR A 320 5.38 -9.96 9.02
C THR A 320 5.01 -9.28 10.35
N THR A 321 5.36 -8.00 10.47
CA THR A 321 4.84 -7.08 11.49
C THR A 321 4.57 -5.74 10.82
N SER A 322 3.32 -5.30 10.77
CA SER A 322 2.93 -4.01 10.19
C SER A 322 2.40 -3.02 11.21
N PHE A 323 2.61 -1.73 10.94
CA PHE A 323 2.19 -0.59 11.74
C PHE A 323 1.55 0.44 10.82
N GLU A 324 0.24 0.50 10.83
CA GLU A 324 -0.54 1.51 10.13
C GLU A 324 -1.05 2.54 11.15
N GLY A 325 -1.00 3.83 10.85
CA GLY A 325 -1.53 4.83 11.77
C GLY A 325 -1.42 6.24 11.26
N GLY A 326 -2.02 7.19 11.96
CA GLY A 326 -2.06 8.56 11.49
C GLY A 326 -2.89 9.48 12.36
N LEU A 327 -3.00 10.73 11.94
CA LEU A 327 -3.95 11.68 12.49
C LEU A 327 -5.36 11.17 12.21
N ALA A 328 -6.17 11.02 13.26
CA ALA A 328 -7.51 10.45 13.17
C ALA A 328 -8.42 11.28 12.25
N SER A 329 -9.38 10.62 11.60
CA SER A 329 -10.28 11.29 10.65
C SER A 329 -11.01 12.49 11.30
N GLY A 330 -10.93 13.66 10.65
CA GLY A 330 -11.50 14.91 11.16
C GLY A 330 -10.67 15.63 12.25
N SER A 331 -9.55 15.06 12.70
CA SER A 331 -8.59 15.76 13.57
C SER A 331 -7.67 16.68 12.77
N SER A 332 -7.13 17.71 13.43
CA SER A 332 -6.09 18.61 12.88
C SER A 332 -5.03 18.89 13.95
N TRP A 333 -3.75 18.78 13.60
CA TRP A 333 -2.68 19.13 14.54
C TRP A 333 -2.31 20.61 14.38
N LYS A 334 -2.99 21.45 15.17
CA LYS A 334 -2.77 22.91 15.17
C LYS A 334 -1.63 23.32 16.08
N ALA A 335 -0.77 24.21 15.58
CA ALA A 335 0.42 24.70 16.26
C ALA A 335 1.37 23.59 16.74
N PRO A 336 1.79 22.64 15.86
CA PRO A 336 2.77 21.62 16.21
C PRO A 336 4.04 22.26 16.76
N LEU A 337 4.50 21.76 17.91
CA LEU A 337 5.67 22.27 18.62
C LEU A 337 5.58 23.78 18.98
N GLY A 338 4.36 24.32 19.10
CA GLY A 338 4.08 25.72 19.40
C GLY A 338 4.15 26.68 18.19
N GLN A 339 4.36 26.18 16.97
CA GLN A 339 4.43 27.00 15.76
C GLN A 339 3.02 27.33 15.24
N THR A 340 2.41 28.42 15.74
CA THR A 340 1.00 28.80 15.45
C THR A 340 0.68 29.05 13.98
N SER A 341 1.69 29.16 13.12
CA SER A 341 1.60 29.30 11.66
C SER A 341 1.42 27.96 10.91
N VAL A 342 1.50 26.84 11.62
CA VAL A 342 1.50 25.48 11.08
C VAL A 342 0.26 24.71 11.53
N GLU A 343 -0.39 24.01 10.61
CA GLU A 343 -1.50 23.09 10.87
C GLU A 343 -1.30 21.83 10.03
N VAL A 344 -1.17 20.66 10.67
CA VAL A 344 -1.17 19.38 9.94
C VAL A 344 -2.62 18.95 9.77
N ALA A 345 -3.08 18.94 8.51
CA ALA A 345 -4.44 18.56 8.13
C ALA A 345 -4.60 17.04 7.96
N SER A 346 -3.51 16.36 7.58
CA SER A 346 -3.44 14.90 7.56
C SER A 346 -2.00 14.43 7.81
N ALA A 347 -1.86 13.28 8.46
CA ALA A 347 -0.62 12.54 8.54
C ALA A 347 -0.98 11.06 8.60
N ARG A 348 -0.37 10.21 7.78
CA ARG A 348 -0.56 8.75 7.80
C ARG A 348 0.78 8.08 7.53
N ALA A 349 1.07 7.03 8.29
CA ALA A 349 2.19 6.15 8.09
C ALA A 349 1.69 4.72 7.96
N ASP A 350 2.38 3.92 7.15
CA ASP A 350 2.23 2.48 7.04
C ASP A 350 3.64 1.91 6.98
N PHE A 351 3.96 0.92 7.79
CA PHE A 351 5.28 0.31 7.85
C PHE A 351 5.14 -1.19 8.01
N THR A 352 5.75 -1.97 7.13
CA THR A 352 5.77 -3.44 7.21
C THR A 352 7.20 -3.93 7.32
N PHE A 353 7.46 -4.72 8.36
CA PHE A 353 8.73 -5.39 8.61
C PHE A 353 8.55 -6.89 8.37
N ASN A 354 9.31 -7.45 7.44
CA ASN A 354 9.27 -8.87 7.12
C ASN A 354 10.30 -9.66 7.94
N SER A 355 10.01 -10.94 8.17
CA SER A 355 10.87 -11.86 8.91
C SER A 355 12.25 -12.13 8.26
N ASP A 356 12.41 -11.84 6.97
CA ASP A 356 13.70 -11.86 6.27
C ASP A 356 14.57 -10.60 6.51
N GLY A 357 14.04 -9.62 7.25
CA GLY A 357 14.68 -8.35 7.55
C GLY A 357 14.42 -7.24 6.52
N THR A 358 13.62 -7.50 5.48
CA THR A 358 13.18 -6.45 4.55
C THR A 358 12.13 -5.54 5.19
N PHE A 359 12.08 -4.30 4.71
CA PHE A 359 11.22 -3.24 5.24
C PHE A 359 10.56 -2.50 4.08
N SER A 360 9.24 -2.42 4.09
CA SER A 360 8.46 -1.58 3.17
C SER A 360 7.54 -0.66 3.97
N GLY A 361 6.98 0.36 3.32
CA GLY A 361 6.05 1.28 3.96
C GLY A 361 6.03 2.65 3.30
N GLY A 362 5.37 3.60 3.95
CA GLY A 362 5.36 4.99 3.55
C GLY A 362 4.85 5.92 4.64
N PHE A 363 5.03 7.20 4.39
CA PHE A 363 4.54 8.30 5.20
C PHE A 363 3.96 9.36 4.28
N SER A 364 2.76 9.83 4.56
CA SER A 364 2.11 10.93 3.84
C SER A 364 1.59 11.97 4.81
N THR A 365 1.70 13.25 4.47
CA THR A 365 1.18 14.35 5.29
C THR A 365 0.80 15.56 4.44
N GLU A 366 -0.31 16.20 4.80
CA GLU A 366 -0.69 17.52 4.29
C GLU A 366 -0.53 18.55 5.42
N VAL A 367 0.32 19.56 5.19
CA VAL A 367 0.65 20.62 6.14
C VAL A 367 0.25 21.97 5.54
N THR A 368 -0.57 22.71 6.26
CA THR A 368 -0.88 24.11 5.96
C THR A 368 0.10 25.02 6.70
N LEU A 369 0.82 25.85 5.95
CA LEU A 369 1.77 26.85 6.42
C LEU A 369 1.22 28.24 6.04
N GLU A 370 0.78 29.04 7.02
CA GLU A 370 0.22 30.39 6.78
C GLU A 370 -0.93 30.42 5.75
N GLY A 371 -1.74 29.35 5.69
CA GLY A 371 -2.83 29.17 4.73
C GLY A 371 -2.43 28.53 3.39
N ALA A 372 -1.14 28.32 3.14
CA ALA A 372 -0.63 27.65 1.96
C ALA A 372 -0.42 26.14 2.24
N ARG A 373 -0.98 25.25 1.42
CA ARG A 373 -0.94 23.79 1.62
C ARG A 373 0.26 23.17 0.93
N ALA A 374 1.08 22.45 1.68
CA ALA A 374 2.13 21.57 1.19
C ALA A 374 1.75 20.10 1.46
N LYS A 375 2.13 19.19 0.57
CA LYS A 375 2.04 17.75 0.79
C LYS A 375 3.43 17.13 0.72
N LEU A 376 3.71 16.18 1.60
CA LEU A 376 4.86 15.29 1.51
C LEU A 376 4.34 13.85 1.54
N ALA A 377 4.66 13.05 0.53
CA ALA A 377 4.56 11.61 0.57
C ALA A 377 5.95 10.99 0.40
N MET A 378 6.19 9.88 1.08
CA MET A 378 7.40 9.07 1.01
C MET A 378 6.95 7.61 1.02
N SER A 379 7.58 6.76 0.24
CA SER A 379 7.33 5.32 0.28
C SER A 379 8.60 4.52 -0.03
N THR A 380 8.65 3.28 0.43
CA THR A 380 9.74 2.34 0.17
C THR A 380 9.23 0.92 0.04
N ASP A 381 9.83 0.16 -0.86
CA ASP A 381 9.61 -1.29 -1.03
C ASP A 381 10.76 -2.14 -0.45
N GLY A 382 11.78 -1.49 0.13
CA GLY A 382 12.97 -2.12 0.71
C GLY A 382 14.19 -2.05 -0.20
N SER A 383 13.98 -1.91 -1.51
CA SER A 383 15.03 -1.60 -2.50
C SER A 383 15.02 -0.14 -2.94
N ASN A 384 13.83 0.45 -2.99
CA ASN A 384 13.53 1.71 -3.65
C ASN A 384 12.90 2.68 -2.66
N LEU A 385 13.28 3.96 -2.73
CA LEU A 385 12.66 5.05 -1.98
C LEU A 385 12.02 6.02 -2.96
N SER A 386 10.71 6.25 -2.85
CA SER A 386 9.99 7.34 -3.52
C SER A 386 9.77 8.50 -2.54
N VAL A 387 9.92 9.73 -3.01
CA VAL A 387 9.60 10.96 -2.26
C VAL A 387 8.90 11.93 -3.20
N ASP A 388 7.67 12.30 -2.85
CA ASP A 388 6.85 13.30 -3.53
C ASP A 388 6.62 14.48 -2.60
N LEU A 389 7.08 15.66 -2.98
CA LEU A 389 6.85 16.90 -2.24
C LEU A 389 6.15 17.91 -3.14
N GLU A 390 4.91 18.24 -2.81
CA GLU A 390 4.16 19.35 -3.37
C GLU A 390 4.28 20.56 -2.43
N LEU A 391 4.88 21.66 -2.90
CA LEU A 391 4.86 22.95 -2.22
C LEU A 391 3.92 23.93 -2.94
N PRO A 392 3.16 24.75 -2.20
CA PRO A 392 2.31 25.78 -2.77
C PRO A 392 3.15 26.95 -3.30
N PRO A 393 2.57 27.81 -4.17
CA PRO A 393 3.19 29.07 -4.54
C PRO A 393 3.60 29.91 -3.33
N ILE A 394 4.87 30.32 -3.29
CA ILE A 394 5.45 31.12 -2.21
C ILE A 394 6.34 32.22 -2.79
N ASN A 395 6.11 33.47 -2.40
CA ASN A 395 6.98 34.58 -2.77
C ASN A 395 8.04 34.87 -1.70
N VAL A 396 9.14 35.50 -2.10
CA VAL A 396 10.23 35.86 -1.18
C VAL A 396 9.77 36.78 -0.06
N GLY A 397 8.71 37.58 -0.28
CA GLY A 397 8.04 38.34 0.78
C GLY A 397 7.48 37.44 1.88
N GLN A 398 6.72 36.40 1.52
CA GLN A 398 6.17 35.41 2.45
C GLN A 398 7.28 34.65 3.18
N VAL A 399 8.33 34.20 2.48
CA VAL A 399 9.50 33.55 3.12
C VAL A 399 10.16 34.48 4.13
N ALA A 400 10.39 35.75 3.76
CA ALA A 400 11.00 36.73 4.65
C ALA A 400 10.14 37.04 5.89
N ASP A 401 8.82 37.07 5.72
CA ASP A 401 7.87 37.29 6.82
C ASP A 401 7.72 36.04 7.72
N MET A 402 7.79 34.82 7.15
CA MET A 402 7.84 33.55 7.90
C MET A 402 9.11 33.45 8.75
N LEU A 403 10.29 33.70 8.16
CA LEU A 403 11.56 33.71 8.88
C LEU A 403 11.54 34.77 10.00
N LYS A 404 10.96 35.95 9.74
CA LYS A 404 10.79 37.00 10.75
C LYS A 404 9.86 36.57 11.89
N LYS A 405 8.77 35.85 11.60
CA LYS A 405 7.90 35.23 12.63
C LYS A 405 8.64 34.18 13.45
N ALA A 406 9.54 33.41 12.83
CA ALA A 406 10.44 32.47 13.52
C ALA A 406 11.59 33.15 14.29
N GLY A 407 11.61 34.49 14.40
CA GLY A 407 12.64 35.25 15.13
C GLY A 407 13.94 35.48 14.35
N ILE A 408 14.01 35.07 13.08
CA ILE A 408 15.19 35.26 12.23
C ILE A 408 15.12 36.65 11.57
N ASN A 409 16.12 37.49 11.82
CA ASN A 409 16.19 38.81 11.21
C ASN A 409 16.62 38.70 9.74
N THR A 410 15.67 38.85 8.82
CA THR A 410 15.88 38.83 7.36
C THR A 410 16.28 40.18 6.76
N GLY A 411 16.40 41.23 7.58
CA GLY A 411 16.69 42.59 7.10
C GLY A 411 15.57 43.17 6.22
N SER A 412 15.91 44.14 5.38
CA SER A 412 14.99 44.75 4.40
C SER A 412 15.21 44.15 3.01
N VAL A 413 14.37 43.20 2.62
CA VAL A 413 14.32 42.69 1.24
C VAL A 413 13.78 43.77 0.29
N HIS A 414 14.48 44.05 -0.80
CA HIS A 414 14.06 45.05 -1.81
C HIS A 414 12.67 44.72 -2.39
N ALA A 415 11.87 45.74 -2.70
CA ALA A 415 10.48 45.56 -3.12
C ALA A 415 10.32 44.61 -4.32
N ASP A 416 11.21 44.73 -5.32
CA ASP A 416 11.18 43.86 -6.50
C ASP A 416 11.65 42.43 -6.21
N VAL A 417 12.55 42.23 -5.25
CA VAL A 417 12.95 40.90 -4.80
C VAL A 417 11.82 40.24 -4.01
N ARG A 418 11.03 41.00 -3.22
CA ARG A 418 9.82 40.49 -2.55
C ARG A 418 8.74 40.02 -3.54
N ARG A 419 8.74 40.55 -4.78
CA ARG A 419 7.84 40.15 -5.87
C ARG A 419 8.28 38.88 -6.61
N LEU A 420 9.50 38.39 -6.39
CA LEU A 420 9.93 37.10 -6.92
C LEU A 420 9.05 36.00 -6.30
N GLY A 421 8.22 35.38 -7.11
CA GLY A 421 7.39 34.25 -6.74
C GLY A 421 8.04 32.94 -7.18
N VAL A 422 8.15 31.97 -6.28
CA VAL A 422 8.18 30.56 -6.67
C VAL A 422 6.73 30.12 -6.78
N GLY A 423 6.36 29.47 -7.87
CA GLY A 423 5.02 28.91 -8.08
C GLY A 423 4.82 27.62 -7.31
N ALA A 424 3.78 26.87 -7.65
CA ALA A 424 3.66 25.50 -7.15
C ALA A 424 4.92 24.74 -7.56
N THR A 425 5.45 23.95 -6.62
CA THR A 425 6.66 23.15 -6.81
C THR A 425 6.34 21.70 -6.55
N GLU A 426 6.52 20.86 -7.56
CA GLU A 426 6.45 19.41 -7.48
C GLU A 426 7.88 18.88 -7.50
N LEU A 427 8.21 18.03 -6.53
CA LEU A 427 9.52 17.43 -6.39
C LEU A 427 9.34 15.93 -6.21
N HIS A 428 9.70 15.17 -7.23
CA HIS A 428 9.63 13.70 -7.27
C HIS A 428 11.05 13.14 -7.25
N PHE A 429 11.36 12.26 -6.31
CA PHE A 429 12.59 11.47 -6.30
C PHE A 429 12.25 10.00 -6.19
N THR A 430 12.92 9.16 -6.99
CA THR A 430 12.89 7.71 -6.85
C THR A 430 14.30 7.15 -6.85
N THR A 431 14.55 6.09 -6.10
CA THR A 431 15.78 5.29 -6.20
C THR A 431 15.47 3.92 -6.76
N ASP A 432 16.32 3.42 -7.65
CA ASP A 432 16.27 2.04 -8.18
C ASP A 432 17.65 1.41 -7.99
N GLY A 433 17.82 0.70 -6.87
CA GLY A 433 19.11 0.17 -6.44
C GLY A 433 20.18 1.27 -6.28
N PRO A 434 21.30 1.25 -7.05
CA PRO A 434 22.31 2.31 -7.00
C PRO A 434 21.89 3.59 -7.74
N ASN A 435 20.75 3.58 -8.42
CA ASN A 435 20.32 4.65 -9.29
C ASN A 435 19.40 5.63 -8.56
N ILE A 436 19.48 6.90 -8.93
CA ILE A 436 18.63 7.96 -8.43
C ILE A 436 18.02 8.65 -9.65
N GLU A 437 16.70 8.73 -9.68
CA GLU A 437 15.91 9.60 -10.53
C GLU A 437 15.33 10.73 -9.68
N GLY A 438 15.36 11.95 -10.20
CA GLY A 438 15.03 13.14 -9.41
C GLY A 438 14.61 14.30 -10.27
N THR A 439 13.40 14.78 -10.00
CA THR A 439 12.70 15.76 -10.83
C THR A 439 12.05 16.83 -9.99
N LEU A 440 12.33 18.08 -10.36
CA LEU A 440 11.79 19.31 -9.80
C LEU A 440 11.05 20.05 -10.91
N VAL A 441 9.74 20.20 -10.80
CA VAL A 441 8.94 21.14 -11.60
C VAL A 441 8.51 22.28 -10.70
N THR A 442 8.81 23.52 -11.06
CA THR A 442 8.44 24.69 -10.25
C THR A 442 8.03 25.87 -11.11
N GLY A 443 6.98 26.59 -10.71
CA GLY A 443 6.71 27.90 -11.28
C GLY A 443 7.75 28.94 -10.85
N VAL A 444 7.98 29.95 -11.67
CA VAL A 444 8.78 31.14 -11.35
C VAL A 444 8.05 32.35 -11.91
N ASN A 445 7.71 33.30 -11.04
CA ASN A 445 6.97 34.51 -11.39
C ASN A 445 7.85 35.74 -11.16
N PHE A 446 8.02 36.57 -12.19
CA PHE A 446 8.75 37.83 -12.13
C PHE A 446 8.03 38.92 -12.93
N ALA A 447 7.76 40.06 -12.30
CA ALA A 447 7.20 41.26 -12.95
C ALA A 447 5.95 41.00 -13.84
N ASN A 448 5.04 40.15 -13.37
CA ASN A 448 3.82 39.67 -14.06
C ASN A 448 4.02 38.59 -15.14
N ALA A 449 5.25 38.28 -15.55
CA ALA A 449 5.55 37.12 -16.40
C ALA A 449 5.67 35.85 -15.54
N GLY A 450 4.94 34.81 -15.94
CA GLY A 450 5.06 33.46 -15.38
C GLY A 450 5.94 32.57 -16.24
N ALA A 451 6.61 31.62 -15.60
CA ALA A 451 7.36 30.56 -16.26
C ALA A 451 7.31 29.28 -15.43
N ARG A 452 7.52 28.13 -16.06
CA ARG A 452 7.73 26.83 -15.40
C ARG A 452 9.14 26.33 -15.70
N LEU A 453 9.87 26.03 -14.64
CA LEU A 453 11.18 25.40 -14.66
C LEU A 453 11.01 23.90 -14.38
N LEU A 454 11.61 23.06 -15.21
CA LEU A 454 11.79 21.63 -14.98
C LEU A 454 13.29 21.35 -14.86
N VAL A 455 13.69 20.61 -13.83
CA VAL A 455 15.02 20.02 -13.67
C VAL A 455 14.82 18.53 -13.41
N SER A 456 15.28 17.66 -14.31
CA SER A 456 15.19 16.20 -14.16
C SER A 456 16.58 15.58 -14.35
N GLY A 457 16.89 14.57 -13.54
CA GLY A 457 18.15 13.85 -13.57
C GLY A 457 17.96 12.37 -13.25
N ASN A 458 18.64 11.48 -13.99
CA ASN A 458 18.64 10.03 -13.76
C ASN A 458 20.07 9.48 -13.88
N THR A 459 20.55 8.76 -12.86
CA THR A 459 21.92 8.19 -12.87
C THR A 459 22.04 6.82 -13.53
N ALA A 460 20.95 6.05 -13.62
CA ALA A 460 20.93 4.71 -14.24
C ALA A 460 21.41 4.72 -15.69
N SER A 461 21.06 5.77 -16.41
CA SER A 461 21.09 5.81 -17.87
C SER A 461 22.06 6.87 -18.38
N ALA A 462 23.34 6.65 -18.04
CA ALA A 462 24.50 7.47 -18.40
C ALA A 462 24.47 8.92 -17.83
N ASN A 463 23.94 9.10 -16.62
CA ASN A 463 23.79 10.41 -15.95
C ASN A 463 23.03 11.43 -16.80
N SER A 464 21.87 11.06 -17.32
CA SER A 464 21.06 11.99 -18.11
C SER A 464 20.54 13.13 -17.24
N PHE A 465 20.80 14.35 -17.68
CA PHE A 465 20.29 15.59 -17.08
C PHE A 465 19.47 16.38 -18.09
N VAL A 466 18.37 16.95 -17.63
CA VAL A 466 17.40 17.73 -18.40
C VAL A 466 17.03 18.99 -17.62
N LEU A 467 17.12 20.14 -18.26
CA LEU A 467 16.73 21.44 -17.74
C LEU A 467 15.80 22.09 -18.75
N ALA A 468 14.53 22.29 -18.43
CA ALA A 468 13.59 22.96 -19.32
C ALA A 468 12.97 24.21 -18.67
N PHE A 469 12.74 25.24 -19.48
CA PHE A 469 12.13 26.50 -19.05
C PHE A 469 11.01 26.86 -20.04
N LYS A 470 9.74 26.70 -19.64
CA LYS A 470 8.54 27.15 -20.37
C LYS A 470 8.20 28.57 -19.91
N ALA A 471 7.95 29.50 -20.84
CA ALA A 471 7.30 30.78 -20.53
C ALA A 471 5.78 30.64 -20.68
N ASP A 472 5.01 31.17 -19.72
CA ASP A 472 3.55 31.10 -19.72
C ASP A 472 2.94 32.44 -20.13
N GLY A 473 2.34 32.50 -21.33
CA GLY A 473 1.48 33.60 -21.79
C GLY A 473 2.11 34.99 -21.94
N ALA A 474 3.43 35.12 -21.75
CA ALA A 474 4.12 36.40 -21.78
C ALA A 474 4.24 36.98 -23.21
N SER A 475 4.26 38.31 -23.30
CA SER A 475 4.60 39.03 -24.52
C SER A 475 6.09 39.39 -24.57
N LEU A 476 6.62 39.69 -25.76
CA LEU A 476 7.97 40.25 -25.87
C LEU A 476 8.08 41.61 -25.16
N GLY A 477 6.97 42.33 -24.95
CA GLY A 477 6.91 43.56 -24.14
C GLY A 477 7.16 43.36 -22.66
N ASP A 478 6.77 42.20 -22.11
CA ASP A 478 6.98 41.87 -20.69
C ASP A 478 8.46 41.63 -20.37
N TYR A 479 9.26 41.25 -21.37
CA TYR A 479 10.71 41.03 -21.26
C TYR A 479 11.56 42.19 -21.81
N PHE A 480 11.09 42.88 -22.85
CA PHE A 480 11.83 43.92 -23.55
C PHE A 480 10.98 45.17 -23.70
N ASN A 481 11.47 46.29 -23.18
CA ASN A 481 10.83 47.61 -23.29
C ASN A 481 11.00 48.19 -24.71
N ALA A 482 10.44 47.50 -25.71
CA ALA A 482 10.61 47.74 -27.13
C ALA A 482 9.24 47.86 -27.81
N GLY A 483 8.71 49.09 -27.88
CA GLY A 483 7.30 49.39 -28.22
C GLY A 483 6.79 49.05 -29.63
N LEU A 484 7.54 48.28 -30.43
CA LEU A 484 7.09 47.69 -31.70
C LEU A 484 6.97 46.15 -31.64
N LEU A 485 7.52 45.54 -30.58
CA LEU A 485 7.42 44.12 -30.26
C LEU A 485 6.61 43.89 -28.98
N SER A 486 6.11 44.96 -28.33
CA SER A 486 5.47 44.87 -27.01
C SER A 486 4.29 43.90 -27.00
N ASP A 487 3.48 43.92 -28.05
CA ASP A 487 2.22 43.18 -28.13
C ASP A 487 2.40 41.83 -28.83
N MET A 488 3.63 41.47 -29.22
CA MET A 488 3.91 40.19 -29.86
C MET A 488 3.96 39.09 -28.78
N PRO A 489 3.02 38.12 -28.78
CA PRO A 489 3.06 37.04 -27.82
C PRO A 489 4.34 36.22 -28.00
N VAL A 490 5.05 35.95 -26.91
CA VAL A 490 6.05 34.89 -26.91
C VAL A 490 5.27 33.59 -27.09
N PRO A 491 5.66 32.70 -28.03
CA PRO A 491 5.00 31.41 -28.15
C PRO A 491 5.04 30.64 -26.84
N GLU A 492 3.99 29.85 -26.55
CA GLU A 492 4.01 28.92 -25.42
C GLU A 492 5.03 27.81 -25.71
N GLY A 493 6.27 28.05 -25.32
CA GLY A 493 7.39 27.19 -25.64
C GLY A 493 8.36 27.07 -24.49
N ALA A 494 9.05 25.94 -24.47
CA ALA A 494 10.16 25.68 -23.59
C ALA A 494 11.50 25.68 -24.34
N VAL A 495 12.50 26.28 -23.70
CA VAL A 495 13.91 25.97 -23.99
C VAL A 495 14.28 24.76 -23.14
N VAL A 496 14.68 23.66 -23.78
CA VAL A 496 15.03 22.38 -23.15
C VAL A 496 16.50 22.08 -23.41
N ILE A 497 17.30 22.05 -22.35
CA ILE A 497 18.69 21.60 -22.37
C ILE A 497 18.69 20.13 -21.96
N SER A 498 19.15 19.23 -22.83
CA SER A 498 19.25 17.80 -22.53
C SER A 498 20.63 17.25 -22.88
N GLN A 499 21.17 16.40 -22.01
CA GLN A 499 22.43 15.70 -22.28
C GLN A 499 22.28 14.53 -23.28
N ARG A 500 21.05 14.11 -23.61
CA ARG A 500 20.76 13.01 -24.55
C ARG A 500 19.48 13.25 -25.35
N ASP A 501 19.19 12.37 -26.31
CA ASP A 501 17.87 12.33 -26.93
C ASP A 501 16.84 11.77 -25.92
N ILE A 502 15.69 12.42 -25.82
CA ILE A 502 14.56 12.07 -24.95
C ILE A 502 13.37 11.76 -25.86
N THR A 503 12.57 10.77 -25.49
CA THR A 503 11.28 10.48 -26.15
C THR A 503 10.18 10.33 -25.10
N GLN A 504 8.90 10.36 -25.51
CA GLN A 504 7.78 10.05 -24.60
C GLN A 504 7.98 8.73 -23.84
N ALA A 505 8.52 7.69 -24.50
CA ALA A 505 8.81 6.39 -23.91
C ALA A 505 9.97 6.39 -22.89
N THR A 506 10.67 7.51 -22.72
CA THR A 506 11.72 7.69 -21.71
C THR A 506 11.16 7.95 -20.31
N TYR A 507 9.90 8.40 -20.19
CA TYR A 507 9.28 8.77 -18.92
C TYR A 507 8.05 7.92 -18.59
N PRO A 508 7.86 7.50 -17.32
CA PRO A 508 6.64 6.83 -16.87
C PRO A 508 5.37 7.65 -17.10
N ALA A 509 4.22 6.98 -17.21
CA ALA A 509 2.93 7.65 -17.29
C ALA A 509 2.62 8.37 -15.95
N GLY A 510 2.18 9.64 -16.03
CA GLY A 510 1.89 10.47 -14.86
C GLY A 510 3.10 11.19 -14.24
N SER A 511 4.33 10.96 -14.72
CA SER A 511 5.53 11.67 -14.26
C SER A 511 5.46 13.18 -14.50
N PRO A 512 6.05 14.03 -13.62
CA PRO A 512 6.06 15.48 -13.80
C PRO A 512 6.71 15.94 -15.11
N GLU A 513 7.76 15.25 -15.58
CA GLU A 513 8.39 15.53 -16.88
C GLU A 513 7.45 15.28 -18.05
N ARG A 514 6.71 14.16 -18.01
CA ARG A 514 5.77 13.84 -19.08
C ARG A 514 4.68 14.89 -19.15
N THR A 515 4.13 15.30 -18.00
CA THR A 515 3.12 16.39 -17.93
C THR A 515 3.71 17.70 -18.43
N PHE A 516 4.91 18.08 -17.99
CA PHE A 516 5.60 19.30 -18.45
C PHE A 516 5.82 19.29 -19.97
N PHE A 517 6.33 18.21 -20.55
CA PHE A 517 6.59 18.15 -22.00
C PHE A 517 5.32 18.01 -22.82
N ALA A 518 4.27 17.36 -22.29
CA ALA A 518 2.96 17.38 -22.92
C ALA A 518 2.35 18.78 -22.94
N ASP A 519 2.45 19.55 -21.85
CA ASP A 519 2.01 20.96 -21.77
C ASP A 519 2.81 21.93 -22.69
N VAL A 520 3.94 21.49 -23.26
CA VAL A 520 4.78 22.25 -24.21
C VAL A 520 4.57 21.79 -25.65
N MET A 521 4.48 20.47 -25.87
CA MET A 521 4.54 19.88 -27.23
C MET A 521 3.21 19.31 -27.70
N CYS A 522 2.33 18.88 -26.80
CA CYS A 522 1.02 18.36 -27.13
C CYS A 522 -0.04 19.46 -27.15
N ALA A 523 -1.10 19.28 -27.95
CA ALA A 523 -2.27 20.15 -27.84
C ALA A 523 -2.93 19.93 -26.47
N ALA A 524 -3.56 20.97 -25.89
CA ALA A 524 -4.11 20.93 -24.53
C ALA A 524 -5.16 19.82 -24.29
N ASN A 525 -5.76 19.28 -25.36
CA ASN A 525 -6.71 18.17 -25.36
C ASN A 525 -6.05 16.76 -25.50
N ASN A 526 -4.72 16.67 -25.67
CA ASN A 526 -4.03 15.44 -26.03
C ASN A 526 -2.74 15.20 -25.21
N GLN A 527 -2.89 15.06 -23.89
CA GLN A 527 -1.82 14.70 -22.93
C GLN A 527 -1.15 13.32 -23.17
N ASN A 528 -1.56 12.60 -24.23
CA ASN A 528 -1.01 11.32 -24.66
C ASN A 528 -0.14 11.43 -25.93
N CYS A 529 0.10 12.61 -26.48
CA CYS A 529 0.88 12.76 -27.72
C CYS A 529 2.34 12.31 -27.56
N SER A 530 2.93 11.82 -28.65
CA SER A 530 4.35 11.47 -28.70
C SER A 530 5.22 12.70 -28.97
N PHE A 531 6.25 12.87 -28.15
CA PHE A 531 7.25 13.92 -28.29
C PHE A 531 8.66 13.32 -28.34
N SER A 532 9.57 14.09 -28.95
CA SER A 532 10.99 13.77 -29.02
C SER A 532 11.80 15.06 -28.89
N ILE A 533 12.83 15.03 -28.06
CA ILE A 533 13.71 16.16 -27.75
C ILE A 533 15.12 15.69 -28.03
N ALA A 534 15.82 16.36 -28.92
CA ALA A 534 17.19 15.99 -29.24
C ALA A 534 18.19 16.52 -28.20
N ARG A 535 19.33 15.86 -28.11
CA ARG A 535 20.49 16.27 -27.31
C ARG A 535 20.94 17.70 -27.66
N GLY A 536 21.33 18.45 -26.63
CA GLY A 536 21.78 19.83 -26.72
C GLY A 536 20.72 20.79 -26.19
N VAL A 537 20.61 21.98 -26.80
CA VAL A 537 19.52 22.93 -26.51
C VAL A 537 18.48 22.82 -27.62
N THR A 538 17.31 22.31 -27.26
CA THR A 538 16.11 22.29 -28.08
C THR A 538 15.20 23.46 -27.68
N ILE A 539 14.61 24.17 -28.63
CA ILE A 539 13.44 25.00 -28.42
C ILE A 539 12.24 24.22 -28.96
N ALA A 540 11.21 24.05 -28.14
CA ALA A 540 9.97 23.40 -28.53
C ALA A 540 8.78 24.22 -28.04
N GLY A 541 7.69 24.29 -28.79
CA GLY A 541 6.50 25.00 -28.34
C GLY A 541 5.39 25.05 -29.35
N GLN A 542 4.37 25.80 -28.96
CA GLN A 542 3.18 26.04 -29.75
C GLN A 542 2.87 27.54 -29.85
N MET A 543 2.27 27.91 -30.97
CA MET A 543 1.76 29.26 -31.20
C MET A 543 0.34 29.15 -31.74
N THR A 544 -0.60 29.80 -31.05
CA THR A 544 -1.93 30.03 -31.62
C THR A 544 -1.80 30.91 -32.85
N LEU A 545 -2.28 30.42 -33.98
CA LEU A 545 -2.20 31.16 -35.24
C LEU A 545 -3.05 32.44 -35.17
N PRO A 546 -2.58 33.57 -35.73
CA PRO A 546 -3.37 34.80 -35.82
C PRO A 546 -4.74 34.54 -36.46
N GLU A 547 -5.78 35.24 -36.00
CA GLU A 547 -7.17 34.96 -36.43
C GLU A 547 -7.35 35.03 -37.96
N THR A 548 -6.60 35.88 -38.66
CA THR A 548 -6.59 35.91 -40.13
C THR A 548 -6.11 34.59 -40.76
N VAL A 549 -5.06 33.98 -40.20
CA VAL A 549 -4.50 32.70 -40.66
C VAL A 549 -5.40 31.55 -40.22
N ARG A 550 -5.86 31.55 -38.95
CA ARG A 550 -6.81 30.55 -38.45
C ARG A 550 -8.13 30.56 -39.24
N SER A 551 -8.65 31.73 -39.60
CA SER A 551 -9.83 31.88 -40.47
C SER A 551 -9.58 31.37 -41.89
N ALA A 552 -8.40 31.66 -42.48
CA ALA A 552 -8.05 31.15 -43.81
C ALA A 552 -7.91 29.62 -43.83
N LEU A 553 -7.29 29.02 -42.81
CA LEU A 553 -7.25 27.57 -42.65
C LEU A 553 -8.65 26.98 -42.41
N SER A 554 -9.45 27.59 -41.54
CA SER A 554 -10.84 27.17 -41.25
C SER A 554 -11.75 27.17 -42.48
N ALA A 555 -11.48 28.06 -43.45
CA ALA A 555 -12.18 28.10 -44.73
C ALA A 555 -11.84 26.90 -45.64
N MET A 556 -10.68 26.27 -45.47
CA MET A 556 -10.30 25.03 -46.17
C MET A 556 -10.84 23.79 -45.44
N GLY A 557 -10.88 23.83 -44.11
CA GLY A 557 -11.39 22.78 -43.22
C GLY A 557 -11.13 23.15 -41.76
N PRO A 558 -11.86 22.59 -40.78
CA PRO A 558 -11.52 22.73 -39.37
C PRO A 558 -10.06 22.37 -39.16
N ALA A 559 -9.34 23.20 -38.41
CA ALA A 559 -8.10 22.75 -37.80
C ALA A 559 -8.44 21.50 -36.97
N GLY A 560 -7.70 20.41 -37.21
CA GLY A 560 -7.83 19.18 -36.45
C GLY A 560 -7.47 19.38 -34.97
N THR A 561 -7.53 18.29 -34.21
CA THR A 561 -7.34 18.32 -32.74
C THR A 561 -6.06 19.01 -32.27
N ASP A 562 -5.04 19.08 -33.12
CA ASP A 562 -3.74 19.70 -32.84
C ASP A 562 -3.79 21.25 -32.69
N GLY A 563 -4.75 21.95 -33.32
CA GLY A 563 -5.15 23.35 -33.09
C GLY A 563 -4.13 24.49 -33.33
N ASN A 564 -2.88 24.31 -32.92
CA ASN A 564 -1.81 25.32 -32.89
C ASN A 564 -0.69 25.00 -33.90
N LEU A 565 0.06 26.02 -34.30
CA LEU A 565 1.33 25.81 -34.99
C LEU A 565 2.35 25.26 -33.99
N GLN A 566 2.90 24.08 -34.28
CA GLN A 566 3.95 23.44 -33.49
C GLN A 566 5.30 23.82 -34.08
N PHE A 567 6.28 24.17 -33.24
CA PHE A 567 7.67 24.34 -33.66
C PHE A 567 8.60 23.59 -32.71
N THR A 568 9.57 22.86 -33.25
CA THR A 568 10.57 22.11 -32.49
C THR A 568 11.92 22.20 -33.18
N GLY A 569 13.02 22.39 -32.43
CA GLY A 569 14.32 22.52 -33.07
C GLY A 569 15.53 22.65 -32.16
N THR A 570 16.69 22.13 -32.59
CA THR A 570 17.97 22.23 -31.88
C THR A 570 18.79 23.44 -32.30
N ILE A 571 19.41 24.11 -31.34
CA ILE A 571 20.40 25.17 -31.56
C ILE A 571 21.81 24.61 -31.27
N PRO A 572 22.78 24.73 -32.20
CA PRO A 572 24.08 24.06 -32.10
C PRO A 572 25.02 24.62 -31.02
N ALA A 573 24.70 25.77 -30.40
CA ALA A 573 25.56 26.47 -29.45
C ALA A 573 25.95 25.65 -28.20
N PHE A 574 25.22 24.57 -27.90
CA PHE A 574 25.37 23.79 -26.66
C PHE A 574 25.41 22.27 -26.90
N GLY A 575 26.13 21.82 -27.94
CA GLY A 575 26.47 20.41 -28.14
C GLY A 575 25.62 19.63 -29.15
N GLY A 576 24.76 20.30 -29.91
CA GLY A 576 24.13 19.73 -31.10
C GLY A 576 25.06 19.79 -32.33
N SER A 577 24.96 18.82 -33.23
CA SER A 577 25.77 18.77 -34.48
C SER A 577 25.31 19.73 -35.58
N GLY A 578 24.23 20.48 -35.33
CA GLY A 578 23.70 21.49 -36.24
C GLY A 578 22.44 22.18 -35.71
N LEU A 579 22.03 23.21 -36.45
CA LEU A 579 20.69 23.79 -36.34
C LEU A 579 19.69 22.81 -36.98
N ASP A 580 18.52 22.66 -36.39
CA ASP A 580 17.36 22.01 -37.01
C ASP A 580 16.12 22.67 -36.42
N ILE A 581 15.17 23.14 -37.23
CA ILE A 581 13.93 23.78 -36.80
C ILE A 581 12.82 23.26 -37.70
N ARG A 582 11.91 22.47 -37.14
CA ARG A 582 10.68 22.01 -37.77
C ARG A 582 9.53 22.91 -37.32
N ILE A 583 8.70 23.32 -38.27
CA ILE A 583 7.46 24.06 -38.06
C ILE A 583 6.33 23.24 -38.71
N LYS A 584 5.43 22.69 -37.90
CA LYS A 584 4.26 21.93 -38.33
C LYS A 584 3.01 22.78 -38.12
N LEU A 585 2.26 23.02 -39.21
CA LEU A 585 0.93 23.63 -39.13
C LEU A 585 -0.09 22.60 -38.63
N PRO A 586 -1.22 23.05 -38.04
CA PRO A 586 -2.35 22.17 -37.72
C PRO A 586 -2.76 21.34 -38.92
N THR A 587 -3.22 20.10 -38.69
CA THR A 587 -3.93 19.37 -39.74
C THR A 587 -5.21 20.10 -40.11
N ILE A 588 -5.61 20.03 -41.37
CA ILE A 588 -6.90 20.52 -41.87
C ILE A 588 -7.75 19.29 -42.10
N ASP A 589 -8.77 19.06 -41.28
CA ASP A 589 -9.65 17.90 -41.38
C ASP A 589 -10.88 18.21 -42.23
N ARG A 590 -11.59 17.18 -42.72
CA ARG A 590 -12.82 17.31 -43.52
C ARG A 590 -13.93 18.03 -42.72
N ASN A 591 -14.63 18.99 -43.35
CA ASN A 591 -15.94 19.48 -42.88
C ASN A 591 -17.11 19.09 -43.80
N ALA A 592 -18.31 19.50 -43.41
CA ALA A 592 -19.56 19.28 -44.16
C ALA A 592 -19.56 19.92 -45.57
N ASN A 593 -18.72 20.93 -45.83
CA ASN A 593 -18.58 21.58 -47.13
C ASN A 593 -17.40 21.03 -47.95
N SER A 594 -16.48 20.27 -47.32
CA SER A 594 -15.38 19.59 -47.99
C SER A 594 -15.90 18.43 -48.85
N PRO A 595 -15.35 18.20 -50.05
CA PRO A 595 -15.69 17.04 -50.87
C PRO A 595 -15.49 15.72 -50.11
N GLU A 596 -16.29 14.70 -50.42
CA GLU A 596 -16.25 13.42 -49.69
C GLU A 596 -14.90 12.69 -49.82
N TRP A 597 -14.21 12.91 -50.93
CA TRP A 597 -12.88 12.37 -51.18
C TRP A 597 -11.79 13.04 -50.33
N PHE A 598 -12.02 14.21 -49.75
CA PHE A 598 -11.05 14.87 -48.89
C PHE A 598 -11.15 14.34 -47.46
N LYS A 599 -10.03 13.88 -46.89
CA LYS A 599 -9.97 13.40 -45.50
C LYS A 599 -9.22 14.38 -44.60
N GLN A 600 -7.99 14.74 -44.99
CA GLN A 600 -7.09 15.55 -44.20
C GLN A 600 -6.01 16.20 -45.08
N ALA A 601 -5.49 17.37 -44.68
CA ALA A 601 -4.24 17.93 -45.19
C ALA A 601 -3.30 18.33 -44.04
N GLN A 602 -2.00 18.36 -44.31
CA GLN A 602 -0.96 18.78 -43.36
C GLN A 602 0.14 19.55 -44.11
N LEU A 603 0.76 20.54 -43.47
CA LEU A 603 1.93 21.24 -44.00
C LEU A 603 3.02 21.35 -42.92
N GLU A 604 4.24 20.98 -43.28
CA GLU A 604 5.43 21.04 -42.44
C GLU A 604 6.54 21.80 -43.18
N THR A 605 7.31 22.62 -42.46
CA THR A 605 8.51 23.29 -42.95
C THR A 605 9.68 22.87 -42.06
N THR A 606 10.87 22.67 -42.63
CA THR A 606 12.11 22.38 -41.89
C THR A 606 13.20 23.36 -42.29
N ILE A 607 14.04 23.75 -41.33
CA ILE A 607 15.22 24.59 -41.54
C ILE A 607 16.37 23.94 -40.79
N SER A 608 17.38 23.42 -41.47
CA SER A 608 18.54 22.81 -40.82
C SER A 608 19.84 23.47 -41.25
N ASN A 609 20.87 23.41 -40.40
CA ASN A 609 22.24 23.74 -40.77
C ASN A 609 23.18 22.71 -40.11
N ARG A 610 23.68 21.75 -40.88
CA ARG A 610 24.54 20.66 -40.41
C ARG A 610 25.81 20.61 -41.25
N GLY A 611 26.99 20.60 -40.59
CA GLY A 611 28.27 20.53 -41.29
C GLY A 611 28.56 21.69 -42.26
N GLY A 612 27.93 22.85 -42.07
CA GLY A 612 28.03 24.00 -42.99
C GLY A 612 27.05 23.97 -44.16
N VAL A 613 26.17 22.96 -44.24
CA VAL A 613 25.10 22.86 -45.22
C VAL A 613 23.80 23.35 -44.60
N THR A 614 23.24 24.45 -45.12
CA THR A 614 21.94 25.00 -44.68
C THR A 614 20.83 24.53 -45.62
N SER A 615 19.79 23.89 -45.09
CA SER A 615 18.66 23.41 -45.89
C SER A 615 17.31 23.96 -45.41
N PHE A 616 16.41 24.27 -46.35
CA PHE A 616 15.02 24.65 -46.13
C PHE A 616 14.12 23.62 -46.80
N GLY A 617 13.37 22.84 -46.04
CA GLY A 617 12.38 21.89 -46.53
C GLY A 617 10.95 22.38 -46.36
N LEU A 618 10.05 21.96 -47.24
CA LEU A 618 8.61 22.11 -47.18
C LEU A 618 8.00 20.77 -47.54
N VAL A 619 7.06 20.26 -46.74
CA VAL A 619 6.38 18.97 -46.96
C VAL A 619 4.89 19.17 -46.76
N GLY A 620 4.14 19.18 -47.85
CA GLY A 620 2.68 19.11 -47.86
C GLY A 620 2.21 17.67 -47.95
N ARG A 621 1.20 17.29 -47.18
CA ARG A 621 0.51 15.99 -47.29
C ARG A 621 -0.98 16.19 -47.48
N LEU A 622 -1.56 15.36 -48.34
CA LEU A 622 -2.99 15.37 -48.67
C LEU A 622 -3.51 13.93 -48.59
N THR A 623 -4.33 13.66 -47.57
CA THR A 623 -4.98 12.39 -47.35
C THR A 623 -6.38 12.41 -47.95
N THR A 624 -6.68 11.46 -48.82
CA THR A 624 -7.91 11.35 -49.57
C THR A 624 -8.56 9.98 -49.41
N VAL A 625 -9.89 9.94 -49.43
CA VAL A 625 -10.67 8.72 -49.62
C VAL A 625 -10.95 8.57 -51.12
N MET A 626 -10.31 7.60 -51.76
CA MET A 626 -10.54 7.27 -53.17
C MET A 626 -11.62 6.20 -53.29
N PRO A 627 -12.58 6.34 -54.23
CA PRO A 627 -13.57 5.29 -54.49
C PRO A 627 -12.89 4.06 -55.13
N ASP A 628 -13.25 2.88 -54.64
CA ASP A 628 -12.88 1.56 -55.17
C ASP A 628 -14.14 0.88 -55.78
N GLU A 629 -13.97 -0.20 -56.54
CA GLU A 629 -15.12 -0.95 -57.09
C GLU A 629 -15.88 -1.72 -56.01
N GLY A 630 -16.85 -1.06 -55.37
CA GLY A 630 -17.80 -1.69 -54.44
C GLY A 630 -18.19 -0.77 -53.27
N THR A 631 -18.24 -1.35 -52.06
CA THR A 631 -18.52 -0.62 -50.81
C THR A 631 -17.25 -0.27 -50.01
N LYS A 632 -16.08 -0.54 -50.59
CA LYS A 632 -14.78 -0.15 -50.01
C LYS A 632 -14.32 1.18 -50.61
N ALA A 633 -13.47 1.87 -49.86
CA ALA A 633 -12.86 3.11 -50.30
C ALA A 633 -11.49 3.26 -49.63
N ASP A 634 -10.45 3.49 -50.43
CA ASP A 634 -9.07 3.49 -49.95
C ASP A 634 -8.67 4.85 -49.40
N THR A 635 -8.03 4.85 -48.22
CA THR A 635 -7.39 6.06 -47.69
C THR A 635 -5.97 6.15 -48.25
N VAL A 636 -5.77 7.02 -49.23
CA VAL A 636 -4.48 7.27 -49.89
C VAL A 636 -3.89 8.56 -49.34
N THR A 637 -2.58 8.62 -49.11
CA THR A 637 -1.90 9.87 -48.72
C THR A 637 -0.91 10.27 -49.80
N PHE A 638 -1.11 11.44 -50.39
CA PHE A 638 -0.16 12.06 -51.30
C PHE A 638 0.78 12.99 -50.52
N GLN A 639 2.02 13.08 -50.95
CA GLN A 639 3.02 14.02 -50.43
C GLN A 639 3.56 14.86 -51.58
N ILE A 640 3.70 16.16 -51.36
CA ILE A 640 4.49 17.08 -52.16
C ILE A 640 5.58 17.62 -51.25
N ASP A 641 6.83 17.52 -51.66
CA ASP A 641 7.95 18.05 -50.90
C ASP A 641 8.86 18.93 -51.77
N GLY A 642 9.44 19.95 -51.16
CA GLY A 642 10.41 20.84 -51.78
C GLY A 642 11.53 21.11 -50.81
N ALA A 643 12.78 21.04 -51.25
CA ALA A 643 13.95 21.28 -50.43
C ALA A 643 14.95 22.17 -51.17
N VAL A 644 15.44 23.21 -50.51
CA VAL A 644 16.57 24.03 -50.95
C VAL A 644 17.72 23.76 -50.01
N SER A 645 18.86 23.30 -50.51
CA SER A 645 20.10 23.10 -49.76
C SER A 645 21.16 24.09 -50.24
N LEU A 646 21.96 24.61 -49.32
CA LEU A 646 23.03 25.58 -49.55
C LEU A 646 24.29 25.06 -48.85
N ASP A 647 25.27 24.60 -49.64
CA ASP A 647 26.56 24.11 -49.17
C ASP A 647 27.72 25.02 -49.63
N PRO A 648 28.94 24.90 -49.06
CA PRO A 648 30.08 25.75 -49.45
C PRO A 648 30.53 25.61 -50.90
N THR A 649 30.05 24.59 -51.62
CA THR A 649 30.35 24.30 -53.02
C THR A 649 29.18 24.58 -53.98
N GLY A 650 27.98 24.92 -53.49
CA GLY A 650 26.84 25.21 -54.34
C GLY A 650 25.49 25.21 -53.62
N ALA A 651 24.41 25.27 -54.40
CA ALA A 651 23.05 25.07 -53.93
C ALA A 651 22.42 23.85 -54.61
N SER A 652 21.42 23.25 -53.99
CA SER A 652 20.58 22.21 -54.60
C SER A 652 19.11 22.53 -54.34
N ILE A 653 18.24 22.33 -55.34
CA ILE A 653 16.79 22.53 -55.23
C ILE A 653 16.10 21.24 -55.66
N THR A 654 15.50 20.51 -54.73
CA THR A 654 14.68 19.32 -54.99
C THR A 654 13.20 19.68 -54.89
N ILE A 655 12.38 19.19 -55.81
CA ILE A 655 10.92 19.24 -55.77
C ILE A 655 10.40 17.83 -56.10
N GLY A 656 9.70 17.21 -55.16
CA GLY A 656 9.12 15.88 -55.27
C GLY A 656 7.60 15.88 -55.09
N GLY A 657 6.94 14.87 -55.66
CA GLY A 657 5.50 14.67 -55.51
C GLY A 657 5.11 13.22 -55.77
N GLY A 658 4.21 12.66 -54.97
CA GLY A 658 3.81 11.25 -55.10
C GLY A 658 2.97 10.72 -53.95
N LEU A 659 3.00 9.40 -53.74
CA LEU A 659 2.49 8.75 -52.54
C LEU A 659 3.43 9.03 -51.36
N ALA A 660 2.86 9.23 -50.17
CA ALA A 660 3.64 9.44 -48.96
C ALA A 660 4.42 8.16 -48.59
N PRO A 661 5.66 8.25 -48.06
CA PRO A 661 6.45 7.08 -47.71
C PRO A 661 5.70 6.12 -46.76
N GLY A 662 5.68 4.84 -47.11
CA GLY A 662 4.97 3.81 -46.35
C GLY A 662 3.46 3.75 -46.58
N THR A 663 2.91 4.60 -47.46
CA THR A 663 1.51 4.49 -47.92
C THR A 663 1.45 3.88 -49.32
N GLY A 664 0.53 2.95 -49.51
CA GLY A 664 0.19 2.39 -50.82
C GLY A 664 -1.16 2.89 -51.30
N TRP A 665 -1.42 2.74 -52.59
CA TRP A 665 -2.75 2.83 -53.17
C TRP A 665 -3.12 1.47 -53.76
N THR A 666 -3.83 0.69 -52.95
CA THR A 666 -4.46 -0.56 -53.36
C THR A 666 -5.59 -0.27 -54.35
N THR A 667 -5.78 -1.15 -55.34
CA THR A 667 -6.80 -1.05 -56.41
C THR A 667 -6.98 0.37 -57.02
N PRO A 668 -5.89 1.04 -57.43
CA PRO A 668 -5.97 2.41 -57.91
C PRO A 668 -6.83 2.47 -59.17
N PHE A 669 -7.74 3.45 -59.19
CA PHE A 669 -8.78 3.59 -60.23
C PHE A 669 -9.77 2.40 -60.30
N GLY A 670 -9.94 1.63 -59.22
CA GLY A 670 -10.82 0.46 -59.17
C GLY A 670 -10.21 -0.83 -59.74
N ILE A 671 -8.90 -0.85 -60.00
CA ILE A 671 -8.24 -1.95 -60.71
C ILE A 671 -7.74 -3.01 -59.73
N ASP A 672 -8.52 -4.08 -59.54
CA ASP A 672 -8.28 -5.15 -58.55
C ASP A 672 -6.90 -5.82 -58.62
N TRP A 673 -6.33 -5.93 -59.83
CA TRP A 673 -5.02 -6.52 -60.07
C TRP A 673 -3.83 -5.58 -59.87
N LEU A 674 -4.04 -4.29 -59.53
CA LEU A 674 -3.00 -3.28 -59.38
C LEU A 674 -2.90 -2.78 -57.92
N ASP A 675 -1.68 -2.64 -57.41
CA ASP A 675 -1.39 -2.07 -56.08
C ASP A 675 -0.12 -1.21 -56.17
N LEU A 676 -0.27 0.11 -56.02
CA LEU A 676 0.84 1.07 -56.08
C LEU A 676 1.45 1.23 -54.68
N GLN A 677 2.50 0.46 -54.41
CA GLN A 677 3.22 0.45 -53.13
C GLN A 677 4.13 1.67 -52.93
N ALA A 678 4.55 2.30 -54.02
CA ALA A 678 5.20 3.60 -54.03
C ALA A 678 5.04 4.26 -55.40
N LEU A 679 4.88 5.58 -55.43
CA LEU A 679 4.98 6.39 -56.64
C LEU A 679 5.59 7.73 -56.24
N ARG A 680 6.65 8.17 -56.92
CA ARG A 680 7.31 9.46 -56.68
C ARG A 680 7.86 10.01 -57.99
N LEU A 681 7.48 11.25 -58.29
CA LEU A 681 8.15 12.11 -59.25
C LEU A 681 9.11 13.00 -58.45
N GLU A 682 10.30 13.25 -58.96
CA GLU A 682 11.31 14.10 -58.32
C GLU A 682 12.11 14.88 -59.36
N MET A 683 12.37 16.15 -59.09
CA MET A 683 13.25 17.01 -59.86
C MET A 683 14.27 17.64 -58.92
N THR A 684 15.56 17.45 -59.19
CA THR A 684 16.68 18.00 -58.40
C THR A 684 17.58 18.84 -59.29
N ILE A 685 17.78 20.11 -58.93
CA ILE A 685 18.59 21.10 -59.64
C ILE A 685 19.79 21.48 -58.78
N ASN A 686 20.99 21.07 -59.19
CA ASN A 686 22.25 21.41 -58.55
C ASN A 686 22.89 22.63 -59.22
N VAL A 687 23.28 23.62 -58.42
CA VAL A 687 23.87 24.90 -58.82
C VAL A 687 25.22 25.05 -58.13
N GLY A 688 26.26 24.50 -58.74
CA GLY A 688 27.65 24.56 -58.26
C GLY A 688 28.66 24.55 -59.41
N PRO A 689 29.96 24.23 -59.17
CA PRO A 689 31.00 24.14 -60.19
C PRO A 689 30.71 23.21 -61.39
N LYS A 690 29.73 22.32 -61.24
CA LYS A 690 29.13 21.48 -62.29
C LYS A 690 27.61 21.51 -62.09
N PRO A 691 26.88 22.48 -62.66
CA PRO A 691 25.45 22.53 -62.47
C PRO A 691 24.78 21.38 -63.23
N SER A 692 23.76 20.78 -62.63
CA SER A 692 22.95 19.74 -63.28
C SER A 692 21.47 19.85 -62.91
N ALA A 693 20.60 19.37 -63.77
CA ALA A 693 19.18 19.19 -63.51
C ALA A 693 18.82 17.73 -63.78
N GLN A 694 18.31 17.04 -62.76
CA GLN A 694 17.83 15.67 -62.84
C GLN A 694 16.32 15.67 -62.65
N ALA A 695 15.60 14.99 -63.53
CA ALA A 695 14.18 14.68 -63.35
C ALA A 695 14.01 13.16 -63.39
N GLY A 696 13.28 12.60 -62.42
CA GLY A 696 13.09 11.17 -62.30
C GLY A 696 11.71 10.78 -61.80
N VAL A 697 11.38 9.51 -62.07
CA VAL A 697 10.22 8.81 -61.56
C VAL A 697 10.69 7.52 -60.89
N ARG A 698 10.12 7.20 -59.74
CA ARG A 698 10.17 5.87 -59.14
C ARG A 698 8.75 5.39 -58.88
N ALA A 699 8.46 4.16 -59.32
CA ALA A 699 7.20 3.50 -59.09
C ALA A 699 7.46 2.06 -58.66
N LYS A 700 6.91 1.69 -57.51
CA LYS A 700 6.83 0.30 -57.07
C LYS A 700 5.37 -0.14 -57.15
N ALA A 701 5.09 -1.08 -58.03
CA ALA A 701 3.75 -1.56 -58.31
C ALA A 701 3.69 -3.08 -58.25
N LYS A 702 2.66 -3.61 -57.61
CA LYS A 702 2.28 -5.01 -57.72
C LYS A 702 1.19 -5.14 -58.79
N ILE A 703 1.40 -6.04 -59.74
CA ILE A 703 0.53 -6.32 -60.88
C ILE A 703 0.25 -7.83 -60.85
N GLY A 704 -0.94 -8.19 -60.37
CA GLY A 704 -1.31 -9.57 -60.06
C GLY A 704 -0.36 -10.20 -59.02
N PRO A 705 0.31 -11.34 -59.32
CA PRO A 705 1.27 -11.95 -58.41
C PRO A 705 2.64 -11.26 -58.41
N SER A 706 2.96 -10.48 -59.45
CA SER A 706 4.30 -9.93 -59.68
C SER A 706 4.45 -8.55 -59.03
N THR A 707 5.64 -8.25 -58.51
CA THR A 707 6.01 -6.89 -58.05
C THR A 707 7.10 -6.35 -58.96
N PHE A 708 7.00 -5.08 -59.33
CA PHE A 708 7.95 -4.35 -60.15
C PHE A 708 8.42 -3.12 -59.35
N ASP A 709 9.73 -2.93 -59.17
CA ASP A 709 10.30 -1.65 -58.70
C ASP A 709 11.05 -1.02 -59.88
N VAL A 710 10.47 0.03 -60.44
CA VAL A 710 10.99 0.75 -61.61
C VAL A 710 11.44 2.13 -61.17
N SER A 711 12.67 2.50 -61.52
CA SER A 711 13.11 3.88 -61.44
C SER A 711 13.74 4.33 -62.77
N ALA A 712 13.43 5.55 -63.20
CA ALA A 712 14.00 6.16 -64.38
C ALA A 712 14.32 7.62 -64.09
N ALA A 713 15.52 8.07 -64.46
CA ALA A 713 15.97 9.44 -64.28
C ALA A 713 16.72 9.95 -65.52
N VAL A 714 16.45 11.19 -65.88
CA VAL A 714 17.16 11.95 -66.92
C VAL A 714 17.92 13.07 -66.22
N GLU A 715 19.25 13.05 -66.30
CA GLU A 715 20.13 14.12 -65.83
C GLU A 715 20.71 14.90 -67.02
N VAL A 716 20.65 16.23 -66.94
CA VAL A 716 21.37 17.14 -67.83
C VAL A 716 22.42 17.88 -67.00
N ALA A 717 23.70 17.67 -67.31
CA ALA A 717 24.82 18.24 -66.55
C ALA A 717 25.76 19.07 -67.44
N ALA A 718 26.18 20.24 -66.96
CA ALA A 718 27.17 21.07 -67.65
C ALA A 718 28.60 20.69 -67.21
N GLY A 719 29.37 20.10 -68.12
CA GLY A 719 30.78 19.79 -67.92
C GLY A 719 31.72 20.80 -68.56
N ARG A 720 33.00 20.78 -68.18
CA ARG A 720 34.09 21.57 -68.81
C ARG A 720 34.30 21.30 -70.32
N LEU A 721 33.59 20.32 -70.89
CA LEU A 721 33.69 19.89 -72.29
C LEU A 721 32.34 19.95 -73.04
N GLY A 722 31.29 20.52 -72.43
CA GLY A 722 29.93 20.59 -73.00
C GLY A 722 28.84 20.08 -72.05
N ALA A 723 27.58 20.30 -72.43
CA ALA A 723 26.43 19.73 -71.73
C ALA A 723 26.24 18.26 -72.14
N GLY A 724 26.09 17.37 -71.16
CA GLY A 724 25.78 15.96 -71.36
C GLY A 724 24.40 15.60 -70.85
N VAL A 725 23.70 14.70 -71.56
CA VAL A 725 22.45 14.07 -71.10
C VAL A 725 22.75 12.63 -70.71
N ARG A 726 22.37 12.25 -69.49
CA ARG A 726 22.45 10.88 -68.99
C ARG A 726 21.04 10.37 -68.70
N ILE A 727 20.71 9.18 -69.20
CA ILE A 727 19.48 8.47 -68.85
C ILE A 727 19.90 7.24 -68.04
N GLN A 728 19.30 7.07 -66.87
CA GLN A 728 19.41 5.86 -66.06
C GLN A 728 18.01 5.27 -65.90
N ALA A 729 17.88 3.96 -66.11
CA ALA A 729 16.65 3.23 -65.92
C ALA A 729 16.97 1.87 -65.30
N ASP A 730 16.45 1.64 -64.10
CA ASP A 730 16.63 0.43 -63.32
C ASP A 730 15.27 -0.24 -63.11
N VAL A 731 15.20 -1.54 -63.38
CA VAL A 731 14.01 -2.40 -63.19
C VAL A 731 14.44 -3.61 -62.38
N ILE A 732 13.80 -3.82 -61.24
CA ILE A 732 14.06 -4.90 -60.27
C ILE A 732 12.81 -5.77 -60.11
#